data_AF-A0A8T5T5S7-F1
#
_entry.id   AF-A0A8T5T5S7-F1
#
_cell.length_a   1.000
_cell.length_b   1.000
_cell.length_c   1.000
_cell.angle_alpha   90.00
_cell.angle_beta   90.00
_cell.angle_gamma   90.00
#
_symmetry.space_group_name_H-M   'P 1'
#
loop_
_entity.id
_entity.type
_entity.pdbx_description
1 polymer ?
#
loop_
_entity_poly.entity_id
_entity_poly.type
_entity_poly.pdbx_seq_one_letter_code
_entity_poly.pdbx_strand_id
1 'polypeptide(L)'
;MIKLAFERDNVYEISFSDLDLPEIDLSKRIRAQLLTQLYLMHEIDLSLFSSNYEVPIEAVKDYIQLIVQSLVVRGSYQKNKFSIATILKYPKIGSSKVSPLRKMILGFLSQSEKVNISNLAEIVGLSKKDLINHMFFLTSRGLFIGAIKQKDILVQWVWQPDEKIKLTPDDTFIIGIAMMLRKAEIATISKVTGFPREEILEKIARLFLLKKLEAELEFKKKTLGADLLFITITKYIIEPKIIPLYTLQGIEKEVIGYSILTKKVSYQEISRFTGKDRLEVLKTLATLTARGTFQFVFEGTNEVIPVSIPEFSPTRTIEEMATLSFFSYEALFGLLSTQKKVSLKKLSVLMNRTEGEVLEGIINLLLEGFISCSLTGSTLIIDGIRRYSRTQEGTLERWERIVLGMIVSKTFITTKDIALALGIDRHHAKERLYGFYGKGLIKGTIDGNKLVPEEIPLFPPLVQLDDLPIHYQEVFGYVISNQRTSLKSIQKIWEKSAVAASNIIFELVGSGLLSIEIRGNIVNVESFQKILPSRELKDLGEIYIRVVNEIEKSRRRKLKLSLIAEQLNMSEIDAFKIICQLIAHGYYTGALTQSTFERVTRIRLPSKKTHCLNCGHVIESANTPCKNCEELPTKCIICQGLIKHGENVLECPTCNNVAHKEHMEQWLKIKEECPICKTRVTNRTLKAYST
;
A
#
# COMPACT_ATOMS: atom_id res chain seq x y z
N MET A 1 -3.03 18.87 -38.51
CA MET A 1 -3.97 20.01 -38.48
C MET A 1 -3.13 21.28 -38.45
N ILE A 2 -2.99 21.98 -39.58
CA ILE A 2 -2.22 23.23 -39.68
C ILE A 2 -2.96 24.23 -38.78
N LYS A 3 -2.36 24.64 -37.65
CA LYS A 3 -2.86 25.80 -36.90
C LYS A 3 -2.76 26.98 -37.86
N LEU A 4 -3.84 27.33 -38.54
CA LEU A 4 -3.93 28.57 -39.27
C LEU A 4 -3.59 29.67 -38.27
N ALA A 5 -2.44 30.31 -38.45
CA ALA A 5 -2.10 31.49 -37.70
C ALA A 5 -3.11 32.55 -38.14
N PHE A 6 -4.20 32.68 -37.39
CA PHE A 6 -5.16 33.75 -37.61
C PHE A 6 -4.41 35.07 -37.46
N GLU A 7 -4.28 35.82 -38.56
CA GLU A 7 -3.70 37.15 -38.50
C GLU A 7 -4.64 38.03 -37.68
N ARG A 8 -4.20 38.39 -36.47
CA ARG A 8 -4.98 39.21 -35.54
C ARG A 8 -4.55 40.65 -35.62
N ASP A 9 -5.44 41.50 -36.12
CA ASP A 9 -5.18 42.93 -36.26
C ASP A 9 -6.23 43.77 -35.53
N ASN A 10 -5.97 45.06 -35.33
CA ASN A 10 -6.99 45.97 -34.84
C ASN A 10 -7.94 46.34 -35.98
N VAL A 11 -8.71 45.35 -36.46
CA VAL A 11 -9.60 45.49 -37.63
C VAL A 11 -10.67 46.59 -37.46
N TYR A 12 -10.88 47.07 -36.24
CA TYR A 12 -11.79 48.17 -35.92
C TYR A 12 -11.13 49.56 -35.93
N GLU A 13 -9.81 49.62 -36.08
CA GLU A 13 -9.00 50.85 -36.11
C GLU A 13 -8.11 50.91 -37.35
N ILE A 14 -8.46 50.18 -38.42
CA ILE A 14 -7.74 50.30 -39.69
C ILE A 14 -7.81 51.77 -40.13
N SER A 15 -6.64 52.41 -40.19
CA SER A 15 -6.52 53.73 -40.80
C SER A 15 -6.55 53.54 -42.31
N PHE A 16 -7.51 54.18 -42.96
CA PHE A 16 -7.63 54.14 -44.42
C PHE A 16 -6.89 55.31 -45.10
N SER A 17 -6.21 56.14 -44.29
CA SER A 17 -5.36 57.25 -44.77
C SER A 17 -4.30 56.80 -45.77
N ASP A 18 -3.86 55.55 -45.66
CA ASP A 18 -2.73 55.03 -46.43
C ASP A 18 -3.17 54.38 -47.75
N LEU A 19 -4.48 54.34 -48.04
CA LEU A 19 -5.06 53.65 -49.20
C LEU A 19 -5.70 54.59 -50.24
N ASP A 20 -5.58 55.92 -50.09
CA ASP A 20 -6.24 56.93 -50.95
C ASP A 20 -7.75 56.64 -51.17
N LEU A 21 -8.43 56.14 -50.13
CA LEU A 21 -9.85 55.80 -50.17
C LEU A 21 -10.73 56.95 -49.67
N PRO A 22 -11.98 57.08 -50.17
CA PRO A 22 -12.91 58.13 -49.73
C PRO A 22 -13.19 58.04 -48.21
N GLU A 23 -13.31 59.20 -47.56
CA GLU A 23 -13.75 59.26 -46.16
C GLU A 23 -15.19 58.75 -46.03
N ILE A 24 -15.36 57.73 -45.19
CA ILE A 24 -16.66 57.14 -44.92
C ILE A 24 -17.25 57.76 -43.66
N ASP A 25 -18.43 58.37 -43.80
CA ASP A 25 -19.20 58.92 -42.68
C ASP A 25 -19.93 57.81 -41.88
N LEU A 26 -19.14 56.91 -41.30
CA LEU A 26 -19.63 55.93 -40.32
C LEU A 26 -18.87 56.06 -39.00
N SER A 27 -19.63 56.22 -37.93
CA SER A 27 -19.06 56.21 -36.57
C SER A 27 -18.29 54.91 -36.31
N LYS A 28 -17.24 54.97 -35.48
CA LYS A 28 -16.45 53.79 -35.07
C LYS A 28 -17.32 52.68 -34.49
N ARG A 29 -18.40 53.04 -33.79
CA ARG A 29 -19.38 52.11 -33.22
C ARG A 29 -20.13 51.34 -34.30
N ILE A 30 -20.64 52.04 -35.32
CA ILE A 30 -21.40 51.42 -36.43
C ILE A 30 -20.49 50.53 -37.26
N ARG A 31 -19.26 50.98 -37.56
CA ARG A 31 -18.23 50.18 -38.22
C ARG A 31 -17.96 48.86 -37.48
N ALA A 32 -17.78 48.92 -36.17
CA ALA A 32 -17.57 47.74 -35.35
C ALA A 32 -18.80 46.80 -35.33
N GLN A 33 -20.01 47.35 -35.25
CA GLN A 33 -21.25 46.57 -35.30
C GLN A 33 -21.41 45.86 -36.65
N LEU A 34 -21.19 46.56 -37.77
CA LEU A 34 -21.27 45.98 -39.11
C LEU A 34 -20.30 44.81 -39.27
N LEU A 35 -19.02 45.03 -38.94
CA LEU A 35 -17.98 44.02 -39.09
C LEU A 35 -18.21 42.81 -38.16
N THR A 36 -18.70 43.04 -36.94
CA THR A 36 -19.06 41.97 -36.01
C THR A 36 -20.25 41.16 -36.52
N GLN A 37 -21.27 41.81 -37.09
CA GLN A 37 -22.40 41.12 -37.70
C GLN A 37 -21.97 40.28 -38.90
N LEU A 38 -21.10 40.84 -39.74
CA LEU A 38 -20.47 40.14 -40.85
C LEU A 38 -19.74 38.87 -40.38
N TYR A 39 -18.86 38.98 -39.38
CA TYR A 39 -18.17 37.82 -38.83
C TYR A 39 -19.10 36.76 -38.27
N LEU A 40 -20.13 37.15 -37.51
CA LEU A 40 -21.00 36.17 -36.83
C LEU A 40 -22.08 35.59 -37.75
N MET A 41 -22.62 36.36 -38.70
CA MET A 41 -23.74 35.91 -39.53
C MET A 41 -23.30 35.42 -40.91
N HIS A 42 -22.08 35.74 -41.36
CA HIS A 42 -21.54 35.50 -42.71
C HIS A 42 -22.35 36.12 -43.87
N GLU A 43 -23.54 36.65 -43.60
CA GLU A 43 -24.39 37.36 -44.54
C GLU A 43 -25.02 38.53 -43.79
N ILE A 44 -25.10 39.67 -44.46
CA ILE A 44 -25.80 40.83 -43.93
C ILE A 44 -26.78 41.40 -44.96
N ASP A 45 -28.00 41.72 -44.51
CA ASP A 45 -28.98 42.47 -45.27
C ASP A 45 -28.73 43.97 -45.04
N LEU A 46 -28.28 44.65 -46.09
CA LEU A 46 -27.83 46.04 -46.04
C LEU A 46 -28.99 46.99 -45.78
N SER A 47 -30.19 46.69 -46.31
CA SER A 47 -31.38 47.50 -46.10
C SER A 47 -31.85 47.41 -44.65
N LEU A 48 -31.88 46.20 -44.09
CA LEU A 48 -32.22 45.98 -42.70
C LEU A 48 -31.19 46.58 -41.74
N PHE A 49 -29.89 46.48 -42.05
CA PHE A 49 -28.85 47.11 -41.25
C PHE A 49 -28.98 48.63 -41.28
N SER A 50 -29.14 49.21 -42.48
CA SER A 50 -29.35 50.64 -42.70
C SER A 50 -30.54 51.17 -41.89
N SER A 51 -31.68 50.49 -41.91
CA SER A 51 -32.87 50.90 -41.13
C SER A 51 -32.67 50.78 -39.62
N ASN A 52 -31.99 49.73 -39.15
CA ASN A 52 -31.81 49.49 -37.71
C ASN A 52 -30.84 50.47 -37.03
N TYR A 53 -29.93 51.08 -37.81
CA TYR A 53 -28.91 51.99 -37.31
C TYR A 53 -29.01 53.42 -37.85
N GLU A 54 -30.06 53.71 -38.63
CA GLU A 54 -30.32 55.03 -39.23
C GLU A 54 -29.13 55.57 -40.05
N VAL A 55 -28.46 54.68 -40.80
CA VAL A 55 -27.33 55.04 -41.66
C VAL A 55 -27.66 54.82 -43.14
N PRO A 56 -27.20 55.69 -44.06
CA PRO A 56 -27.42 55.49 -45.49
C PRO A 56 -26.84 54.15 -45.97
N ILE A 57 -27.60 53.41 -46.79
CA ILE A 57 -27.19 52.11 -47.33
C ILE A 57 -25.89 52.19 -48.14
N GLU A 58 -25.66 53.31 -48.83
CA GLU A 58 -24.43 53.53 -49.62
C GLU A 58 -23.20 53.65 -48.72
N ALA A 59 -23.28 54.35 -47.58
CA ALA A 59 -22.19 54.41 -46.60
C ALA A 59 -21.82 53.02 -46.04
N VAL A 60 -22.82 52.13 -45.88
CA VAL A 60 -22.60 50.74 -45.48
C VAL A 60 -21.87 49.96 -46.57
N LYS A 61 -22.28 50.10 -47.84
CA LYS A 61 -21.62 49.45 -48.98
C LYS A 61 -20.18 49.93 -49.15
N ASP A 62 -19.94 51.23 -49.04
CA ASP A 62 -18.61 51.83 -49.13
C ASP A 62 -17.69 51.23 -48.07
N TYR A 63 -18.18 51.08 -46.83
CA TYR A 63 -17.37 50.50 -45.76
C TYR A 63 -17.11 49.01 -45.99
N ILE A 64 -18.08 48.25 -46.50
CA ILE A 64 -17.89 46.85 -46.89
C ILE A 64 -16.85 46.73 -48.02
N GLN A 65 -16.92 47.59 -49.03
CA GLN A 65 -15.96 47.62 -50.14
C GLN A 65 -14.54 47.85 -49.61
N LEU A 66 -14.39 48.76 -48.65
CA LEU A 66 -13.11 49.12 -48.08
C LEU A 66 -12.54 48.06 -47.13
N ILE A 67 -13.37 47.32 -46.37
CA ILE A 67 -12.91 46.12 -45.64
C ILE A 67 -12.52 44.97 -46.58
N VAL A 68 -13.12 44.89 -47.78
CA VAL A 68 -12.72 43.92 -48.82
C VAL A 68 -11.38 44.31 -49.44
N GLN A 69 -11.19 45.58 -49.79
CA GLN A 69 -9.95 46.10 -50.36
C GLN A 69 -8.77 46.01 -49.39
N SER A 70 -9.01 46.27 -48.10
CA SER A 70 -8.00 46.09 -47.04
C SER A 70 -7.74 44.62 -46.66
N LEU A 71 -8.31 43.68 -47.42
CA LEU A 71 -8.14 42.24 -47.23
C LEU A 71 -8.52 41.80 -45.82
N VAL A 72 -9.57 42.37 -45.23
CA VAL A 72 -10.13 41.91 -43.95
C VAL A 72 -11.08 40.75 -44.21
N VAL A 73 -11.92 40.87 -45.23
CA VAL A 73 -12.86 39.84 -45.70
C VAL A 73 -12.86 39.74 -47.22
N ARG A 74 -13.31 38.61 -47.75
CA ARG A 74 -13.70 38.42 -49.15
C ARG A 74 -15.14 37.99 -49.21
N GLY A 75 -15.90 38.54 -50.14
CA GLY A 75 -17.32 38.23 -50.29
C GLY A 75 -17.88 38.75 -51.60
N SER A 76 -19.19 38.59 -51.77
CA SER A 76 -19.90 39.04 -52.96
C SER A 76 -21.23 39.69 -52.57
N TYR A 77 -21.61 40.72 -53.33
CA TYR A 77 -22.94 41.29 -53.24
C TYR A 77 -23.95 40.45 -54.03
N GLN A 78 -25.13 40.24 -53.43
CA GLN A 78 -26.29 39.66 -54.09
C GLN A 78 -27.52 40.49 -53.72
N LYS A 79 -27.99 41.31 -54.66
CA LYS A 79 -29.07 42.30 -54.40
C LYS A 79 -28.70 43.21 -53.22
N ASN A 80 -29.54 43.27 -52.19
CA ASN A 80 -29.32 44.06 -50.97
C ASN A 80 -28.56 43.30 -49.87
N LYS A 81 -27.85 42.22 -50.23
CA LYS A 81 -27.11 41.40 -49.27
C LYS A 81 -25.63 41.34 -49.64
N PHE A 82 -24.78 41.29 -48.62
CA PHE A 82 -23.38 40.94 -48.79
C PHE A 82 -23.08 39.63 -48.06
N SER A 83 -22.49 38.67 -48.75
CA SER A 83 -22.13 37.35 -48.23
C SER A 83 -20.62 37.18 -48.19
N ILE A 84 -20.09 36.74 -47.05
CA ILE A 84 -18.66 36.47 -46.84
C ILE A 84 -18.31 35.09 -47.36
N ALA A 85 -17.37 35.03 -48.29
CA ALA A 85 -16.73 33.82 -48.75
C ALA A 85 -15.56 33.41 -47.86
N THR A 86 -14.74 34.37 -47.40
CA THR A 86 -13.55 34.09 -46.58
C THR A 86 -13.24 35.27 -45.66
N ILE A 87 -12.83 34.98 -44.42
CA ILE A 87 -12.29 35.97 -43.49
C ILE A 87 -10.77 35.88 -43.51
N LEU A 88 -10.10 37.01 -43.72
CA LEU A 88 -8.65 37.07 -43.88
C LEU A 88 -7.96 37.62 -42.62
N LYS A 89 -8.57 38.59 -41.93
CA LYS A 89 -8.06 39.16 -40.66
C LYS A 89 -9.11 39.03 -39.56
N TYR A 90 -8.67 38.84 -38.32
CA TYR A 90 -9.56 38.75 -37.15
C TYR A 90 -9.24 39.83 -36.11
N PRO A 91 -10.20 40.20 -35.25
CA PRO A 91 -9.93 41.16 -34.18
C PRO A 91 -8.83 40.71 -33.22
N LYS A 92 -7.99 41.67 -32.79
CA LYS A 92 -7.11 41.52 -31.62
C LYS A 92 -7.92 41.15 -30.37
N ILE A 93 -7.33 40.30 -29.55
CA ILE A 93 -7.92 39.90 -28.27
C ILE A 93 -7.98 41.12 -27.36
N GLY A 94 -9.19 41.55 -27.00
CA GLY A 94 -9.36 42.58 -25.98
C GLY A 94 -9.18 42.00 -24.58
N SER A 95 -8.18 42.47 -23.83
CA SER A 95 -7.88 42.03 -22.43
C SER A 95 -8.87 42.55 -21.38
N SER A 96 -10.03 43.08 -21.78
CA SER A 96 -11.03 43.58 -20.84
C SER A 96 -11.64 42.46 -20.00
N LYS A 97 -12.08 42.79 -18.78
CA LYS A 97 -12.74 41.85 -17.86
C LYS A 97 -13.95 41.19 -18.54
N VAL A 98 -13.82 39.91 -18.90
CA VAL A 98 -14.91 39.09 -19.43
C VAL A 98 -15.82 38.66 -18.26
N SER A 99 -17.11 39.00 -18.33
CA SER A 99 -18.09 38.64 -17.30
C SER A 99 -18.24 37.10 -17.15
N PRO A 100 -18.60 36.58 -15.95
CA PRO A 100 -18.79 35.14 -15.73
C PRO A 100 -19.70 34.46 -16.76
N LEU A 101 -20.87 35.05 -17.05
CA LEU A 101 -21.80 34.56 -18.08
C LEU A 101 -21.16 34.40 -19.47
N ARG A 102 -20.28 35.33 -19.86
CA ARG A 102 -19.58 35.28 -21.16
C ARG A 102 -18.48 34.24 -21.16
N LYS A 103 -17.78 34.05 -20.03
CA LYS A 103 -16.84 32.92 -19.86
C LYS A 103 -17.59 31.59 -19.94
N MET A 104 -18.79 31.51 -19.36
CA MET A 104 -19.65 30.33 -19.46
C MET A 104 -20.06 30.03 -20.91
N ILE A 105 -20.50 31.04 -21.67
CA ILE A 105 -20.81 30.90 -23.10
C ILE A 105 -19.59 30.40 -23.90
N LEU A 106 -18.42 31.03 -23.72
CA LEU A 106 -17.18 30.60 -24.38
C LEU A 106 -16.81 29.15 -24.01
N GLY A 107 -16.99 28.78 -22.75
CA GLY A 107 -16.75 27.42 -22.26
C GLY A 107 -17.55 26.37 -23.02
N PHE A 108 -18.87 26.55 -23.13
CA PHE A 108 -19.71 25.61 -23.87
C PHE A 108 -19.41 25.59 -25.38
N LEU A 109 -19.10 26.75 -25.97
CA LEU A 109 -18.69 26.81 -27.38
C LEU A 109 -17.36 26.08 -27.63
N SER A 110 -16.46 26.04 -26.64
CA SER A 110 -15.16 25.39 -26.81
C SER A 110 -15.21 23.86 -26.91
N GLN A 111 -16.35 23.22 -26.60
CA GLN A 111 -16.49 21.76 -26.59
C GLN A 111 -16.87 21.14 -27.94
N SER A 112 -17.48 21.91 -28.85
CA SER A 112 -17.97 21.37 -30.11
C SER A 112 -17.79 22.38 -31.23
N GLU A 113 -17.41 21.88 -32.41
CA GLU A 113 -17.37 22.67 -33.65
C GLU A 113 -18.77 23.14 -34.09
N LYS A 114 -19.83 22.52 -33.56
CA LYS A 114 -21.21 22.83 -33.89
C LYS A 114 -22.10 22.79 -32.64
N VAL A 115 -22.74 23.91 -32.31
CA VAL A 115 -23.59 24.05 -31.13
C VAL A 115 -24.97 24.59 -31.50
N ASN A 116 -26.05 23.92 -31.09
CA ASN A 116 -27.39 24.44 -31.34
C ASN A 116 -27.67 25.70 -30.51
N ILE A 117 -28.08 26.79 -31.16
CA ILE A 117 -28.30 28.09 -30.49
C ILE A 117 -29.41 28.03 -29.45
N SER A 118 -30.45 27.22 -29.67
CA SER A 118 -31.57 27.10 -28.73
C SER A 118 -31.12 26.38 -27.47
N ASN A 119 -30.38 25.28 -27.62
CA ASN A 119 -29.86 24.51 -26.51
C ASN A 119 -28.85 25.34 -25.70
N LEU A 120 -27.94 26.06 -26.37
CA LEU A 120 -26.98 26.91 -25.66
C LEU A 120 -27.68 28.02 -24.87
N ALA A 121 -28.66 28.71 -25.47
CA ALA A 121 -29.41 29.77 -24.82
C ALA A 121 -30.09 29.26 -23.54
N GLU A 122 -30.66 28.07 -23.60
CA GLU A 122 -31.33 27.44 -22.48
C GLU A 122 -30.37 26.93 -21.39
N ILE A 123 -29.22 26.37 -21.77
CA ILE A 123 -28.16 26.02 -20.82
C ILE A 123 -27.77 27.25 -20.01
N VAL A 124 -27.50 28.38 -20.67
CA VAL A 124 -27.05 29.62 -20.00
C VAL A 124 -28.17 30.48 -19.42
N GLY A 125 -29.44 30.07 -19.56
CA GLY A 125 -30.60 30.81 -19.03
C GLY A 125 -30.88 32.14 -19.72
N LEU A 126 -30.65 32.25 -21.04
CA LEU A 126 -30.86 33.45 -21.84
C LEU A 126 -31.92 33.25 -22.93
N SER A 127 -32.52 34.35 -23.38
CA SER A 127 -33.25 34.34 -24.65
C SER A 127 -32.26 34.18 -25.81
N LYS A 128 -32.74 33.67 -26.97
CA LYS A 128 -31.90 33.57 -28.17
C LYS A 128 -31.33 34.92 -28.59
N LYS A 129 -32.12 35.98 -28.48
CA LYS A 129 -31.72 37.35 -28.82
C LYS A 129 -30.58 37.82 -27.90
N ASP A 130 -30.69 37.58 -26.60
CA ASP A 130 -29.67 37.98 -25.65
C ASP A 130 -28.38 37.18 -25.84
N LEU A 131 -28.48 35.87 -26.09
CA LEU A 131 -27.32 35.05 -26.43
C LEU A 131 -26.59 35.62 -27.65
N ILE A 132 -27.31 35.97 -28.73
CA ILE A 132 -26.74 36.59 -29.93
C ILE A 132 -26.03 37.91 -29.59
N ASN A 133 -26.61 38.75 -28.72
CA ASN A 133 -25.97 39.98 -28.27
C ASN A 133 -24.66 39.71 -27.52
N HIS A 134 -24.62 38.69 -26.66
CA HIS A 134 -23.39 38.25 -26.01
C HIS A 134 -22.37 37.72 -27.02
N MET A 135 -22.81 36.99 -28.04
CA MET A 135 -21.95 36.49 -29.12
C MET A 135 -21.34 37.62 -29.96
N PHE A 136 -22.11 38.67 -30.28
CA PHE A 136 -21.58 39.87 -30.92
C PHE A 136 -20.51 40.53 -30.06
N PHE A 137 -20.72 40.64 -28.74
CA PHE A 137 -19.69 41.16 -27.86
C PHE A 137 -18.42 40.30 -27.89
N LEU A 138 -18.54 38.97 -27.82
CA LEU A 138 -17.39 38.06 -27.83
C LEU A 138 -16.62 38.12 -29.15
N THR A 139 -17.34 38.18 -30.27
CA THR A 139 -16.77 38.32 -31.62
C THR A 139 -16.07 39.67 -31.79
N SER A 140 -16.70 40.76 -31.33
CA SER A 140 -16.11 42.10 -31.43
C SER A 140 -14.83 42.27 -30.61
N ARG A 141 -14.62 41.43 -29.60
CA ARG A 141 -13.41 41.38 -28.78
C ARG A 141 -12.38 40.36 -29.24
N GLY A 142 -12.63 39.67 -30.35
CA GLY A 142 -11.75 38.61 -30.86
C GLY A 142 -11.66 37.40 -29.92
N LEU A 143 -12.65 37.22 -29.03
CA LEU A 143 -12.72 36.12 -28.06
C LEU A 143 -13.41 34.89 -28.64
N PHE A 144 -14.16 35.06 -29.73
CA PHE A 144 -14.86 34.00 -30.44
C PHE A 144 -14.72 34.23 -31.95
N ILE A 145 -14.48 33.14 -32.69
CA ILE A 145 -14.49 33.11 -34.14
C ILE A 145 -15.40 31.95 -34.57
N GLY A 146 -16.44 32.29 -35.31
CA GLY A 146 -17.41 31.33 -35.79
C GLY A 146 -18.62 32.02 -36.42
N ALA A 147 -19.57 31.21 -36.88
CA ALA A 147 -20.72 31.68 -37.65
C ALA A 147 -22.03 31.07 -37.13
N ILE A 148 -23.12 31.85 -37.14
CA ILE A 148 -24.47 31.35 -36.90
C ILE A 148 -25.08 31.02 -38.25
N LYS A 149 -25.32 29.73 -38.50
CA LYS A 149 -26.02 29.24 -39.70
C LYS A 149 -27.29 28.51 -39.27
N GLN A 150 -28.43 29.02 -39.72
CA GLN A 150 -29.76 28.47 -39.39
C GLN A 150 -30.01 28.41 -37.88
N LYS A 151 -29.90 27.22 -37.27
CA LYS A 151 -30.12 26.98 -35.83
C LYS A 151 -28.83 26.66 -35.09
N ASP A 152 -27.70 26.65 -35.77
CA ASP A 152 -26.43 26.18 -35.22
C ASP A 152 -25.36 27.27 -35.27
N ILE A 153 -24.50 27.27 -34.25
CA ILE A 153 -23.29 28.06 -34.12
C ILE A 153 -22.15 27.14 -34.56
N LEU A 154 -21.52 27.48 -35.68
CA LEU A 154 -20.31 26.83 -36.19
C LEU A 154 -19.10 27.50 -35.54
N VAL A 155 -18.42 26.78 -34.65
CA VAL A 155 -17.30 27.27 -33.87
C VAL A 155 -16.00 26.94 -34.60
N GLN A 156 -15.20 27.96 -34.93
CA GLN A 156 -13.89 27.77 -35.53
C GLN A 156 -12.78 27.95 -34.51
N TRP A 157 -12.92 28.93 -33.62
CA TRP A 157 -11.94 29.17 -32.56
C TRP A 157 -12.58 29.91 -31.37
N VAL A 158 -12.13 29.56 -30.17
CA VAL A 158 -12.55 30.18 -28.90
C VAL A 158 -11.31 30.60 -28.14
N TRP A 159 -11.34 31.81 -27.58
CA TRP A 159 -10.29 32.31 -26.72
C TRP A 159 -10.16 31.48 -25.45
N GLN A 160 -8.91 31.20 -25.08
CA GLN A 160 -8.59 30.50 -23.85
C GLN A 160 -7.81 31.48 -22.96
N PRO A 161 -8.19 31.66 -21.70
CA PRO A 161 -7.41 32.46 -20.78
C PRO A 161 -6.06 31.78 -20.50
N ASP A 162 -5.00 32.59 -20.41
CA ASP A 162 -3.64 32.12 -20.04
C ASP A 162 -3.51 31.75 -18.55
N GLU A 163 -4.60 31.83 -17.79
CA GLU A 163 -4.64 31.55 -16.37
C GLU A 163 -4.33 30.07 -16.09
N LYS A 164 -3.23 29.81 -15.37
CA LYS A 164 -2.96 28.51 -14.74
C LYS A 164 -3.93 28.31 -13.58
N ILE A 165 -5.16 27.92 -13.88
CA ILE A 165 -6.16 27.66 -12.84
C ILE A 165 -5.84 26.33 -12.16
N LYS A 166 -5.64 26.40 -10.84
CA LYS A 166 -5.67 25.22 -9.97
C LYS A 166 -7.13 24.80 -9.80
N LEU A 167 -7.39 23.51 -9.97
CA LEU A 167 -8.69 22.91 -9.65
C LEU A 167 -9.01 23.17 -8.18
N THR A 168 -10.23 23.61 -7.91
CA THR A 168 -10.72 23.70 -6.54
C THR A 168 -11.24 22.32 -6.08
N PRO A 169 -11.34 22.09 -4.76
CA PRO A 169 -12.02 20.91 -4.23
C PRO A 169 -13.46 20.77 -4.75
N ASP A 170 -14.17 21.89 -4.95
CA ASP A 170 -15.54 21.88 -5.47
C ASP A 170 -15.62 21.46 -6.94
N ASP A 171 -14.67 21.92 -7.77
CA ASP A 171 -14.57 21.45 -9.16
C ASP A 171 -14.43 19.93 -9.20
N THR A 172 -13.53 19.41 -8.35
CA THR A 172 -13.26 17.97 -8.23
C THR A 172 -14.50 17.21 -7.74
N PHE A 173 -15.23 17.77 -6.76
CA PHE A 173 -16.43 17.18 -6.22
C PHE A 173 -17.55 17.08 -7.28
N ILE A 174 -17.83 18.16 -8.00
CA ILE A 174 -18.88 18.21 -9.04
C ILE A 174 -18.57 17.23 -10.17
N ILE A 175 -17.33 17.24 -10.67
CA ILE A 175 -16.88 16.34 -11.74
C ILE A 175 -16.95 14.89 -11.27
N GLY A 176 -16.49 14.60 -10.06
CA GLY A 176 -16.54 13.25 -9.49
C GLY A 176 -17.95 12.71 -9.39
N ILE A 177 -18.91 13.51 -8.92
CA ILE A 177 -20.34 13.11 -8.88
C ILE A 177 -20.88 12.88 -10.29
N ALA A 178 -20.57 13.74 -11.25
CA ALA A 178 -20.98 13.56 -12.63
C ALA A 178 -20.40 12.27 -13.25
N MET A 179 -19.14 11.94 -12.96
CA MET A 179 -18.51 10.68 -13.39
C MET A 179 -19.16 9.46 -12.74
N MET A 180 -19.44 9.51 -11.44
CA MET A 180 -20.11 8.42 -10.72
C MET A 180 -21.52 8.14 -11.26
N LEU A 181 -22.24 9.17 -11.73
CA LEU A 181 -23.55 9.02 -12.36
C LEU A 181 -23.48 8.53 -13.82
N ARG A 182 -22.29 8.51 -14.44
CA ARG A 182 -21.99 8.23 -15.86
C ARG A 182 -22.66 9.21 -16.85
N LYS A 183 -23.99 9.24 -16.84
CA LYS A 183 -24.85 10.17 -17.58
C LYS A 183 -25.67 10.97 -16.57
N ALA A 184 -25.12 12.09 -16.15
CA ALA A 184 -25.61 12.84 -15.01
C ALA A 184 -26.58 13.94 -15.43
N GLU A 185 -27.79 13.96 -14.87
CA GLU A 185 -28.66 15.13 -14.96
C GLU A 185 -28.12 16.25 -14.07
N ILE A 186 -27.99 17.48 -14.59
CA ILE A 186 -27.44 18.62 -13.82
C ILE A 186 -28.25 18.89 -12.55
N ALA A 187 -29.58 18.73 -12.60
CA ALA A 187 -30.43 18.87 -11.41
C ALA A 187 -30.13 17.80 -10.35
N THR A 188 -29.78 16.58 -10.76
CA THR A 188 -29.36 15.52 -9.84
C THR A 188 -28.00 15.84 -9.22
N ILE A 189 -27.03 16.35 -10.00
CA ILE A 189 -25.75 16.82 -9.45
C ILE A 189 -25.99 17.94 -8.43
N SER A 190 -26.85 18.90 -8.75
CA SER A 190 -27.24 20.01 -7.85
C SER A 190 -27.81 19.49 -6.54
N LYS A 191 -28.76 18.55 -6.61
CA LYS A 191 -29.35 17.92 -5.43
C LYS A 191 -28.35 17.17 -4.56
N VAL A 192 -27.43 16.41 -5.16
CA VAL A 192 -26.45 15.58 -4.43
C VAL A 192 -25.33 16.43 -3.84
N THR A 193 -24.86 17.45 -4.56
CA THR A 193 -23.72 18.29 -4.14
C THR A 193 -24.13 19.47 -3.28
N GLY A 194 -25.39 19.91 -3.37
CA GLY A 194 -25.92 21.11 -2.73
C GLY A 194 -25.59 22.41 -3.48
N PHE A 195 -24.86 22.36 -4.60
CA PHE A 195 -24.57 23.55 -5.40
C PHE A 195 -25.76 23.94 -6.29
N PRO A 196 -26.04 25.24 -6.47
CA PRO A 196 -27.01 25.71 -7.46
C PRO A 196 -26.64 25.25 -8.87
N ARG A 197 -27.66 25.08 -9.73
CA ARG A 197 -27.49 24.70 -11.14
C ARG A 197 -26.53 25.63 -11.87
N GLU A 198 -26.68 26.94 -11.65
CA GLU A 198 -25.90 27.99 -12.32
C GLU A 198 -24.42 27.90 -11.96
N GLU A 199 -24.11 27.65 -10.69
CA GLU A 199 -22.73 27.50 -10.21
C GLU A 199 -22.08 26.23 -10.79
N ILE A 200 -22.83 25.13 -10.89
CA ILE A 200 -22.35 23.88 -11.53
C ILE A 200 -22.01 24.14 -13.01
N LEU A 201 -22.92 24.80 -13.73
CA LEU A 201 -22.71 25.11 -15.15
C LEU A 201 -21.55 26.08 -15.37
N GLU A 202 -21.38 27.08 -14.50
CA GLU A 202 -20.25 28.00 -14.55
C GLU A 202 -18.92 27.25 -14.37
N LYS A 203 -18.81 26.36 -13.37
CA LYS A 203 -17.60 25.57 -13.14
C LYS A 203 -17.30 24.61 -14.29
N ILE A 204 -18.31 23.90 -14.80
CA ILE A 204 -18.17 23.01 -15.97
C ILE A 204 -17.68 23.79 -17.19
N ALA A 205 -18.34 24.91 -17.51
CA ALA A 205 -17.98 25.73 -18.66
C ALA A 205 -16.58 26.34 -18.51
N ARG A 206 -16.20 26.77 -17.31
CA ARG A 206 -14.85 27.23 -17.02
C ARG A 206 -13.81 26.15 -17.33
N LEU A 207 -14.08 24.90 -16.94
CA LEU A 207 -13.16 23.77 -17.21
C LEU A 207 -13.09 23.39 -18.69
N PHE A 208 -14.20 23.50 -19.40
CA PHE A 208 -14.23 23.36 -20.86
C PHE A 208 -13.36 24.42 -21.54
N LEU A 209 -13.52 25.68 -21.15
CA LEU A 209 -12.77 26.81 -21.71
C LEU A 209 -11.25 26.63 -21.59
N LEU A 210 -10.83 26.02 -20.48
CA LEU A 210 -9.43 25.73 -20.15
C LEU A 210 -8.92 24.40 -20.73
N LYS A 211 -9.76 23.66 -21.47
CA LYS A 211 -9.47 22.29 -21.95
C LYS A 211 -9.01 21.37 -20.82
N LYS A 212 -9.69 21.42 -19.69
CA LYS A 212 -9.45 20.54 -18.53
C LYS A 212 -10.48 19.43 -18.40
N LEU A 213 -11.58 19.55 -19.14
CA LEU A 213 -12.69 18.61 -19.17
C LEU A 213 -13.15 18.46 -20.62
N GLU A 214 -13.41 17.23 -21.03
CA GLU A 214 -14.19 16.88 -22.23
C GLU A 214 -15.43 16.14 -21.76
N ALA A 215 -16.59 16.58 -22.24
CA ALA A 215 -17.85 15.94 -21.93
C ALA A 215 -18.88 16.17 -23.02
N GLU A 216 -19.80 15.22 -23.16
CA GLU A 216 -20.96 15.34 -24.02
C GLU A 216 -22.13 15.95 -23.24
N LEU A 217 -22.80 16.93 -23.86
CA LEU A 217 -24.00 17.54 -23.33
C LEU A 217 -25.20 17.10 -24.16
N GLU A 218 -26.17 16.48 -23.51
CA GLU A 218 -27.43 16.08 -24.15
C GLU A 218 -28.59 16.84 -23.53
N PHE A 219 -29.40 17.43 -24.42
CA PHE A 219 -30.55 18.21 -24.04
C PHE A 219 -31.83 17.49 -24.44
N LYS A 220 -32.70 17.23 -23.47
CA LYS A 220 -33.99 16.56 -23.69
C LYS A 220 -35.14 17.46 -23.30
N LYS A 221 -35.93 17.84 -24.30
CA LYS A 221 -37.18 18.58 -24.10
C LYS A 221 -38.24 17.69 -23.47
N LYS A 222 -38.88 18.16 -22.41
CA LYS A 222 -40.09 17.52 -21.89
C LYS A 222 -41.31 18.19 -22.52
N THR A 223 -42.33 17.40 -22.83
CA THR A 223 -43.64 17.94 -23.27
C THR A 223 -44.31 18.76 -22.17
N LEU A 224 -44.06 18.42 -20.91
CA LEU A 224 -44.53 19.12 -19.71
C LEU A 224 -43.40 19.14 -18.65
N GLY A 225 -43.07 20.32 -18.16
CA GLY A 225 -42.06 20.54 -17.11
C GLY A 225 -40.76 21.19 -17.61
N ALA A 226 -39.78 21.32 -16.71
CA ALA A 226 -38.47 21.87 -17.04
C ALA A 226 -37.67 20.90 -17.92
N ASP A 227 -36.98 21.44 -18.93
CA ASP A 227 -36.16 20.65 -19.81
C ASP A 227 -34.94 20.06 -19.08
N LEU A 228 -34.50 18.89 -19.54
CA LEU A 228 -33.44 18.13 -18.90
C LEU A 228 -32.11 18.33 -19.62
N LEU A 229 -31.08 18.63 -18.83
CA LEU A 229 -29.70 18.72 -19.29
C LEU A 229 -28.89 17.59 -18.66
N PHE A 230 -28.33 16.74 -19.51
CA PHE A 230 -27.44 15.66 -19.14
C PHE A 230 -26.00 15.98 -19.52
N ILE A 231 -25.06 15.56 -18.69
CA ILE A 231 -23.63 15.59 -18.96
C ILE A 231 -23.04 14.18 -18.83
N THR A 232 -22.24 13.80 -19.82
CA THR A 232 -21.46 12.56 -19.82
C THR A 232 -19.98 12.94 -19.93
N ILE A 233 -19.22 12.77 -18.86
CA ILE A 233 -17.79 13.10 -18.86
C ILE A 233 -17.04 12.02 -19.63
N THR A 234 -16.40 12.40 -20.73
CA THR A 234 -15.62 11.49 -21.58
C THR A 234 -14.16 11.47 -21.15
N LYS A 235 -13.60 12.63 -20.80
CA LYS A 235 -12.21 12.74 -20.37
C LYS A 235 -12.00 13.86 -19.37
N TYR A 236 -11.29 13.55 -18.30
CA TYR A 236 -10.78 14.56 -17.36
C TYR A 236 -9.28 14.73 -17.62
N ILE A 237 -8.91 15.84 -18.28
CA ILE A 237 -7.58 16.02 -18.91
C ILE A 237 -6.49 16.36 -17.88
N ILE A 238 -6.88 16.95 -16.75
CA ILE A 238 -5.95 17.05 -15.64
C ILE A 238 -5.86 15.64 -15.09
N GLU A 239 -4.74 14.95 -15.30
CA GLU A 239 -4.41 13.73 -14.57
C GLU A 239 -3.93 14.17 -13.19
N PRO A 240 -4.79 14.22 -12.16
CA PRO A 240 -4.27 14.35 -10.82
C PRO A 240 -3.35 13.17 -10.55
N LYS A 241 -2.30 13.42 -9.76
CA LYS A 241 -1.36 12.39 -9.37
C LYS A 241 -2.14 11.21 -8.77
N ILE A 242 -2.14 10.08 -9.46
CA ILE A 242 -2.74 8.85 -8.95
C ILE A 242 -1.98 8.49 -7.68
N ILE A 243 -2.70 8.45 -6.57
CA ILE A 243 -2.13 8.12 -5.26
C ILE A 243 -2.20 6.60 -5.11
N PRO A 244 -1.08 5.88 -4.84
CA PRO A 244 -1.14 4.45 -4.61
C PRO A 244 -2.03 4.12 -3.40
N LEU A 245 -2.87 3.08 -3.51
CA LEU A 245 -3.88 2.76 -2.48
C LEU A 245 -3.30 2.50 -1.09
N TYR A 246 -2.09 1.93 -1.00
CA TYR A 246 -1.40 1.68 0.26
C TYR A 246 -0.91 2.95 0.97
N THR A 247 -0.91 4.10 0.29
CA THR A 247 -0.53 5.41 0.86
C THR A 247 -1.72 6.24 1.34
N LEU A 248 -2.95 5.75 1.13
CA LEU A 248 -4.16 6.44 1.57
C LEU A 248 -4.25 6.46 3.09
N GLN A 249 -4.77 7.56 3.65
CA GLN A 249 -4.90 7.78 5.08
C GLN A 249 -6.32 8.25 5.43
N GLY A 250 -6.73 8.00 6.67
CA GLY A 250 -8.02 8.43 7.23
C GLY A 250 -9.22 8.00 6.38
N ILE A 251 -10.13 8.95 6.11
CA ILE A 251 -11.42 8.70 5.45
C ILE A 251 -11.28 8.09 4.05
N GLU A 252 -10.26 8.46 3.26
CA GLU A 252 -10.07 7.89 1.92
C GLU A 252 -9.86 6.37 1.98
N LYS A 253 -9.05 5.93 2.96
CA LYS A 253 -8.74 4.52 3.21
C LYS A 253 -9.97 3.74 3.69
N GLU A 254 -10.70 4.32 4.64
CA GLU A 254 -11.90 3.73 5.21
C GLU A 254 -13.02 3.57 4.16
N VAL A 255 -13.27 4.60 3.35
CA VAL A 255 -14.28 4.60 2.30
C VAL A 255 -13.99 3.52 1.26
N ILE A 256 -12.74 3.45 0.76
CA ILE A 256 -12.34 2.44 -0.24
C ILE A 256 -12.40 1.04 0.37
N GLY A 257 -11.78 0.83 1.53
CA GLY A 257 -11.74 -0.47 2.19
C GLY A 257 -13.14 -1.03 2.46
N TYR A 258 -14.02 -0.20 3.04
CA TYR A 258 -15.39 -0.63 3.34
C TYR A 258 -16.20 -0.92 2.07
N SER A 259 -16.01 -0.12 1.01
CA SER A 259 -16.69 -0.34 -0.27
C SER A 259 -16.21 -1.61 -0.98
N ILE A 260 -14.91 -1.95 -0.89
CA ILE A 260 -14.38 -3.22 -1.42
C ILE A 260 -14.97 -4.41 -0.66
N LEU A 261 -15.01 -4.33 0.68
CA LEU A 261 -15.55 -5.40 1.53
C LEU A 261 -17.02 -5.68 1.19
N THR A 262 -17.84 -4.65 1.06
CA THR A 262 -19.28 -4.78 0.84
C THR A 262 -19.66 -4.97 -0.63
N LYS A 263 -18.78 -4.60 -1.58
CA LYS A 263 -18.98 -4.57 -3.04
C LYS A 263 -20.07 -3.62 -3.54
N LYS A 264 -21.13 -3.44 -2.77
CA LYS A 264 -22.24 -2.53 -3.01
C LYS A 264 -22.71 -1.99 -1.67
N VAL A 265 -22.75 -0.67 -1.52
CA VAL A 265 -23.00 -0.04 -0.23
C VAL A 265 -23.66 1.31 -0.39
N SER A 266 -24.54 1.67 0.56
CA SER A 266 -25.06 3.04 0.58
C SER A 266 -24.05 4.02 1.19
N TYR A 267 -23.93 5.23 0.66
CA TYR A 267 -23.05 6.24 1.28
C TYR A 267 -23.50 6.62 2.70
N GLN A 268 -24.74 6.30 3.08
CA GLN A 268 -25.23 6.42 4.45
C GLN A 268 -24.60 5.38 5.39
N GLU A 269 -24.42 4.14 4.93
CA GLU A 269 -23.72 3.11 5.69
C GLU A 269 -22.24 3.43 5.81
N ILE A 270 -21.61 3.91 4.74
CA ILE A 270 -20.23 4.41 4.79
C ILE A 270 -20.12 5.54 5.84
N SER A 271 -21.04 6.51 5.83
CA SER A 271 -21.09 7.61 6.81
C SER A 271 -21.24 7.12 8.25
N ARG A 272 -22.07 6.09 8.51
CA ARG A 272 -22.17 5.47 9.84
C ARG A 272 -20.88 4.77 10.26
N PHE A 273 -20.22 4.09 9.32
CA PHE A 273 -18.96 3.38 9.59
C PHE A 273 -17.81 4.35 9.89
N THR A 274 -17.61 5.37 9.06
CA THR A 274 -16.52 6.35 9.21
C THR A 274 -16.78 7.38 10.30
N GLY A 275 -18.03 7.51 10.77
CA GLY A 275 -18.45 8.56 11.69
C GLY A 275 -18.42 9.96 11.06
N LYS A 276 -18.40 10.05 9.73
CA LYS A 276 -18.30 11.31 8.97
C LYS A 276 -19.65 11.72 8.40
N ASP A 277 -19.81 13.02 8.16
CA ASP A 277 -21.02 13.53 7.53
C ASP A 277 -21.19 12.96 6.11
N ARG A 278 -22.45 12.79 5.68
CA ARG A 278 -22.78 12.23 4.36
C ARG A 278 -22.16 13.02 3.22
N LEU A 279 -22.11 14.34 3.32
CA LEU A 279 -21.51 15.22 2.31
C LEU A 279 -19.99 15.03 2.25
N GLU A 280 -19.33 14.80 3.39
CA GLU A 280 -17.89 14.53 3.46
C GLU A 280 -17.53 13.19 2.82
N VAL A 281 -18.35 12.15 3.05
CA VAL A 281 -18.23 10.85 2.37
C VAL A 281 -18.42 10.99 0.86
N LEU A 282 -19.45 11.71 0.43
CA LEU A 282 -19.71 11.97 -1.00
C LEU A 282 -18.57 12.76 -1.66
N LYS A 283 -18.04 13.79 -0.98
CA LYS A 283 -16.86 14.54 -1.43
C LYS A 283 -15.66 13.62 -1.59
N THR A 284 -15.45 12.70 -0.66
CA THR A 284 -14.35 11.72 -0.71
C THR A 284 -14.51 10.75 -1.89
N LEU A 285 -15.69 10.13 -2.04
CA LEU A 285 -16.00 9.22 -3.16
C LEU A 285 -15.82 9.90 -4.53
N ALA A 286 -16.35 11.11 -4.67
CA ALA A 286 -16.24 11.90 -5.89
C ALA A 286 -14.79 12.29 -6.16
N THR A 287 -14.04 12.70 -5.13
CA THR A 287 -12.63 13.06 -5.25
C THR A 287 -11.79 11.87 -5.70
N LEU A 288 -11.99 10.69 -5.11
CA LEU A 288 -11.30 9.46 -5.52
C LEU A 288 -11.63 9.06 -6.97
N THR A 289 -12.90 9.21 -7.37
CA THR A 289 -13.36 8.92 -8.74
C THR A 289 -12.78 9.90 -9.75
N ALA A 290 -12.89 11.20 -9.50
CA ALA A 290 -12.33 12.24 -10.35
C ALA A 290 -10.80 12.11 -10.45
N ARG A 291 -10.14 11.65 -9.38
CA ARG A 291 -8.70 11.41 -9.41
C ARG A 291 -8.25 10.19 -10.19
N GLY A 292 -9.16 9.25 -10.45
CA GLY A 292 -8.79 7.94 -10.97
C GLY A 292 -8.02 7.07 -9.96
N THR A 293 -7.89 7.50 -8.70
CA THR A 293 -7.29 6.68 -7.63
C THR A 293 -8.12 5.43 -7.38
N PHE A 294 -9.44 5.60 -7.30
CA PHE A 294 -10.39 4.50 -7.16
C PHE A 294 -11.76 4.97 -7.67
N GLN A 295 -12.30 4.28 -8.67
CA GLN A 295 -13.52 4.71 -9.36
C GLN A 295 -14.76 4.06 -8.77
N PHE A 296 -15.79 4.88 -8.55
CA PHE A 296 -17.11 4.46 -8.09
C PHE A 296 -18.19 4.80 -9.11
N VAL A 297 -19.31 4.09 -9.06
CA VAL A 297 -20.53 4.38 -9.83
C VAL A 297 -21.73 4.34 -8.91
N PHE A 298 -22.69 5.23 -9.12
CA PHE A 298 -23.99 5.13 -8.48
C PHE A 298 -24.82 4.00 -9.07
N GLU A 299 -25.40 3.17 -8.21
CA GLU A 299 -26.48 2.27 -8.56
C GLU A 299 -27.75 2.74 -7.84
N GLY A 300 -28.63 3.45 -8.57
CA GLY A 300 -29.78 4.13 -7.96
C GLY A 300 -29.40 5.45 -7.26
N THR A 301 -30.17 5.84 -6.25
CA THR A 301 -30.05 7.18 -5.63
C THR A 301 -29.02 7.25 -4.50
N ASN A 302 -28.80 6.14 -3.79
CA ASN A 302 -28.04 6.14 -2.55
C ASN A 302 -26.89 5.13 -2.50
N GLU A 303 -26.82 4.20 -3.44
CA GLU A 303 -25.85 3.10 -3.43
C GLU A 303 -24.70 3.39 -4.39
N VAL A 304 -23.49 3.01 -3.97
CA VAL A 304 -22.26 3.13 -4.74
C VAL A 304 -21.59 1.78 -4.88
N ILE A 305 -21.00 1.55 -6.05
CA ILE A 305 -20.32 0.32 -6.43
C ILE A 305 -18.91 0.68 -6.95
N PRO A 306 -17.85 0.01 -6.46
CA PRO A 306 -16.53 0.07 -7.10
C PRO A 306 -16.59 -0.39 -8.56
N VAL A 307 -16.02 0.39 -9.50
CA VAL A 307 -15.96 -0.01 -10.93
C VAL A 307 -15.09 -1.26 -11.10
N SER A 308 -13.95 -1.27 -10.43
CA SER A 308 -12.99 -2.36 -10.45
C SER A 308 -12.29 -2.45 -9.10
N ILE A 309 -12.01 -3.67 -8.66
CA ILE A 309 -11.24 -3.94 -7.44
C ILE A 309 -9.86 -4.38 -7.91
N PRO A 310 -8.79 -3.62 -7.63
CA PRO A 310 -7.45 -4.02 -8.03
C PRO A 310 -7.00 -5.24 -7.24
N GLU A 311 -6.11 -6.04 -7.83
CA GLU A 311 -5.45 -7.10 -7.09
C GLU A 311 -4.40 -6.50 -6.15
N PHE A 312 -4.53 -6.80 -4.85
CA PHE A 312 -3.58 -6.35 -3.84
C PHE A 312 -2.54 -7.44 -3.56
N SER A 313 -1.28 -7.03 -3.43
CA SER A 313 -0.18 -7.88 -2.98
C SER A 313 0.52 -7.22 -1.80
N PRO A 314 0.90 -7.96 -0.75
CA PRO A 314 1.63 -7.37 0.37
C PRO A 314 2.96 -6.77 -0.08
N THR A 315 3.20 -5.53 0.35
CA THR A 315 4.41 -4.75 0.04
C THR A 315 5.34 -4.66 1.25
N ARG A 316 4.82 -4.92 2.45
CA ARG A 316 5.48 -4.88 3.76
C ARG A 316 5.11 -6.12 4.59
N THR A 317 5.78 -6.36 5.71
CA THR A 317 5.45 -7.46 6.65
C THR A 317 4.28 -7.08 7.58
N ILE A 318 3.68 -8.07 8.25
CA ILE A 318 2.61 -7.82 9.25
C ILE A 318 3.19 -7.12 10.47
N GLU A 319 4.44 -7.43 10.81
CA GLU A 319 5.18 -6.83 11.92
C GLU A 319 5.45 -5.35 11.64
N GLU A 320 5.81 -4.99 10.40
CA GLU A 320 5.95 -3.60 9.98
C GLU A 320 4.61 -2.85 10.07
N MET A 321 3.47 -3.52 9.87
CA MET A 321 2.16 -2.92 10.15
C MET A 321 1.92 -2.76 11.66
N ALA A 322 2.30 -3.76 12.46
CA ALA A 322 2.11 -3.78 13.91
C ALA A 322 3.04 -2.79 14.64
N THR A 323 4.20 -2.42 14.09
CA THR A 323 5.05 -1.38 14.67
C THR A 323 4.52 0.03 14.44
N LEU A 324 3.70 0.23 13.40
CA LEU A 324 3.09 1.51 13.05
C LEU A 324 1.73 1.75 13.74
N SER A 325 1.23 0.79 14.52
CA SER A 325 -0.11 0.83 15.12
C SER A 325 -0.17 0.06 16.43
N PHE A 326 -1.00 0.50 17.38
CA PHE A 326 -1.29 -0.27 18.58
C PHE A 326 -2.23 -1.47 18.33
N PHE A 327 -2.67 -1.67 17.08
CA PHE A 327 -3.55 -2.76 16.70
C PHE A 327 -2.74 -4.05 16.44
N SER A 328 -3.15 -5.16 17.07
CA SER A 328 -2.47 -6.46 16.91
C SER A 328 -2.85 -7.14 15.59
N TYR A 329 -2.24 -6.67 14.49
CA TYR A 329 -2.49 -7.24 13.15
C TYR A 329 -2.12 -8.71 13.05
N GLU A 330 -1.09 -9.14 13.78
CA GLU A 330 -0.67 -10.55 13.84
C GLU A 330 -1.82 -11.42 14.38
N ALA A 331 -2.44 -11.02 15.49
CA ALA A 331 -3.53 -11.75 16.10
C ALA A 331 -4.79 -11.75 15.21
N LEU A 332 -5.14 -10.60 14.61
CA LEU A 332 -6.26 -10.52 13.68
C LEU A 332 -6.02 -11.41 12.45
N PHE A 333 -4.86 -11.33 11.83
CA PHE A 333 -4.50 -12.15 10.67
C PHE A 333 -4.53 -13.64 11.01
N GLY A 334 -3.99 -14.02 12.17
CA GLY A 334 -4.09 -15.36 12.72
C GLY A 334 -5.53 -15.83 12.86
N LEU A 335 -6.40 -15.03 13.47
CA LEU A 335 -7.83 -15.32 13.63
C LEU A 335 -8.51 -15.55 12.28
N LEU A 336 -8.30 -14.65 11.32
CA LEU A 336 -8.86 -14.75 9.97
C LEU A 336 -8.35 -16.02 9.26
N SER A 337 -7.10 -16.44 9.51
CA SER A 337 -6.54 -17.66 8.92
C SER A 337 -7.09 -18.98 9.44
N THR A 338 -7.89 -18.95 10.50
CA THR A 338 -8.50 -20.16 11.08
C THR A 338 -9.93 -20.42 10.62
N GLN A 339 -10.59 -19.45 9.98
CA GLN A 339 -12.03 -19.50 9.71
C GLN A 339 -12.33 -18.99 8.30
N LYS A 340 -13.18 -19.70 7.54
CA LYS A 340 -13.68 -19.19 6.24
C LYS A 340 -14.77 -18.12 6.39
N LYS A 341 -15.50 -18.15 7.51
CA LYS A 341 -16.59 -17.22 7.83
C LYS A 341 -16.53 -16.84 9.30
N VAL A 342 -16.62 -15.55 9.60
CA VAL A 342 -16.58 -15.06 10.98
C VAL A 342 -17.36 -13.75 11.12
N SER A 343 -18.19 -13.63 12.17
CA SER A 343 -18.89 -12.37 12.44
C SER A 343 -17.98 -11.32 13.08
N LEU A 344 -18.14 -10.04 12.73
CA LEU A 344 -17.42 -8.91 13.34
C LEU A 344 -17.58 -8.90 14.86
N LYS A 345 -18.78 -9.16 15.39
CA LYS A 345 -19.03 -9.30 16.83
C LYS A 345 -18.18 -10.39 17.51
N LYS A 346 -17.94 -11.50 16.81
CA LYS A 346 -17.08 -12.57 17.33
C LYS A 346 -15.62 -12.11 17.33
N LEU A 347 -15.16 -11.48 16.24
CA LEU A 347 -13.80 -10.94 16.17
C LEU A 347 -13.56 -9.85 17.22
N SER A 348 -14.52 -8.95 17.44
CA SER A 348 -14.43 -7.87 18.43
C SER A 348 -14.24 -8.43 19.85
N VAL A 349 -15.01 -9.45 20.23
CA VAL A 349 -14.84 -10.17 21.50
C VAL A 349 -13.49 -10.89 21.58
N LEU A 350 -13.04 -11.54 20.50
CA LEU A 350 -11.77 -12.28 20.49
C LEU A 350 -10.55 -11.35 20.56
N MET A 351 -10.63 -10.18 19.93
CA MET A 351 -9.60 -9.14 19.91
C MET A 351 -9.67 -8.20 21.11
N ASN A 352 -10.76 -8.24 21.91
CA ASN A 352 -11.05 -7.23 22.95
C ASN A 352 -10.98 -5.80 22.39
N ARG A 353 -11.64 -5.60 21.24
CA ARG A 353 -11.72 -4.33 20.51
C ARG A 353 -13.16 -4.07 20.11
N THR A 354 -13.46 -2.84 19.73
CA THR A 354 -14.77 -2.51 19.13
C THR A 354 -14.89 -3.11 17.74
N GLU A 355 -16.12 -3.28 17.23
CA GLU A 355 -16.34 -3.76 15.86
C GLU A 355 -15.74 -2.80 14.81
N GLY A 356 -15.73 -1.49 15.10
CA GLY A 356 -15.12 -0.46 14.24
C GLY A 356 -13.62 -0.62 14.12
N GLU A 357 -12.90 -0.75 15.23
CA GLU A 357 -11.44 -0.98 15.24
C GLU A 357 -11.06 -2.29 14.53
N VAL A 358 -11.83 -3.36 14.76
CA VAL A 358 -11.60 -4.64 14.06
C VAL A 358 -11.82 -4.50 12.56
N LEU A 359 -12.89 -3.82 12.15
CA LEU A 359 -13.19 -3.59 10.75
C LEU A 359 -12.13 -2.71 10.07
N GLU A 360 -11.62 -1.69 10.75
CA GLU A 360 -10.46 -0.92 10.31
C GLU A 360 -9.23 -1.83 10.14
N GLY A 361 -8.97 -2.70 11.12
CA GLY A 361 -7.90 -3.69 11.04
C GLY A 361 -8.02 -4.63 9.82
N ILE A 362 -9.24 -5.07 9.51
CA ILE A 362 -9.57 -5.88 8.32
C ILE A 362 -9.32 -5.08 7.04
N ILE A 363 -9.77 -3.82 6.97
CA ILE A 363 -9.53 -2.92 5.83
C ILE A 363 -8.03 -2.75 5.60
N ASN A 364 -7.26 -2.58 6.67
CA ASN A 364 -5.82 -2.42 6.57
C ASN A 364 -5.15 -3.68 6.02
N LEU A 365 -5.52 -4.87 6.50
CA LEU A 365 -5.03 -6.14 5.93
C LEU A 365 -5.46 -6.35 4.48
N LEU A 366 -6.68 -5.92 4.11
CA LEU A 366 -7.21 -6.04 2.75
C LEU A 366 -6.46 -5.15 1.76
N LEU A 367 -6.27 -3.87 2.09
CA LEU A 367 -5.60 -2.89 1.22
C LEU A 367 -4.10 -3.15 1.12
N GLU A 368 -3.50 -3.76 2.13
CA GLU A 368 -2.13 -4.29 2.09
C GLU A 368 -2.07 -5.67 1.42
N GLY A 369 -3.18 -6.24 0.94
CA GLY A 369 -3.20 -7.48 0.17
C GLY A 369 -2.89 -8.75 0.96
N PHE A 370 -2.92 -8.71 2.29
CA PHE A 370 -2.75 -9.89 3.14
C PHE A 370 -3.98 -10.79 3.11
N ILE A 371 -5.16 -10.22 2.91
CA ILE A 371 -6.42 -10.97 2.84
C ILE A 371 -7.23 -10.53 1.63
N SER A 372 -8.02 -11.44 1.09
CA SER A 372 -9.15 -11.15 0.20
C SER A 372 -10.41 -11.64 0.87
N CYS A 373 -11.36 -10.74 1.12
CA CYS A 373 -12.59 -11.06 1.82
C CYS A 373 -13.74 -10.14 1.41
N SER A 374 -14.96 -10.55 1.76
CA SER A 374 -16.17 -9.74 1.62
C SER A 374 -16.97 -9.71 2.92
N LEU A 375 -17.77 -8.65 3.11
CA LEU A 375 -18.60 -8.42 4.29
C LEU A 375 -20.07 -8.46 3.86
N THR A 376 -20.81 -9.43 4.38
CA THR A 376 -22.28 -9.55 4.19
C THR A 376 -22.97 -9.35 5.54
N GLY A 377 -23.62 -8.19 5.71
CA GLY A 377 -24.12 -7.76 7.01
C GLY A 377 -22.97 -7.58 8.00
N SER A 378 -22.98 -8.31 9.10
CA SER A 378 -21.88 -8.34 10.09
C SER A 378 -20.97 -9.56 9.94
N THR A 379 -21.13 -10.36 8.88
CA THR A 379 -20.35 -11.59 8.66
C THR A 379 -19.31 -11.39 7.57
N LEU A 380 -18.05 -11.61 7.93
CA LEU A 380 -16.92 -11.62 7.03
C LEU A 380 -16.77 -13.01 6.39
N ILE A 381 -16.59 -13.04 5.07
CA ILE A 381 -16.33 -14.24 4.25
C ILE A 381 -14.91 -14.08 3.70
N ILE A 382 -14.01 -14.99 4.06
CA ILE A 382 -12.59 -14.92 3.71
C ILE A 382 -12.35 -15.80 2.49
N ASP A 383 -12.05 -15.15 1.37
CA ASP A 383 -11.86 -15.78 0.06
C ASP A 383 -10.42 -16.28 -0.11
N GLY A 384 -9.45 -15.61 0.52
CA GLY A 384 -8.04 -15.93 0.39
C GLY A 384 -7.16 -15.20 1.38
N ILE A 385 -6.01 -15.81 1.66
CA ILE A 385 -5.00 -15.29 2.58
C ILE A 385 -3.65 -15.38 1.88
N ARG A 386 -2.94 -14.26 1.85
CA ARG A 386 -1.61 -14.14 1.27
C ARG A 386 -0.67 -13.78 2.41
N ARG A 387 0.43 -14.53 2.51
CA ARG A 387 1.52 -14.19 3.43
C ARG A 387 2.56 -13.43 2.63
N TYR A 388 3.10 -12.36 3.19
CA TYR A 388 4.26 -11.70 2.59
C TYR A 388 5.43 -12.68 2.63
N SER A 389 5.98 -13.02 1.46
CA SER A 389 7.00 -14.06 1.34
C SER A 389 8.35 -13.64 1.89
N ARG A 390 8.56 -12.35 2.24
CA ARG A 390 9.72 -12.03 3.06
C ARG A 390 9.47 -12.52 4.48
N THR A 391 9.77 -13.80 4.72
CA THR A 391 9.94 -14.29 6.09
C THR A 391 10.80 -13.31 6.87
N GLN A 392 10.47 -13.12 8.13
CA GLN A 392 11.27 -12.36 9.08
C GLN A 392 12.74 -12.85 8.98
N GLU A 393 13.67 -11.93 8.74
CA GLU A 393 15.10 -12.13 9.05
C GLU A 393 15.35 -12.02 10.57
N GLY A 394 14.29 -11.86 11.37
CA GLY A 394 14.37 -11.83 12.82
C GLY A 394 14.58 -13.21 13.42
N THR A 395 15.55 -13.30 14.33
CA THR A 395 15.54 -14.34 15.36
C THR A 395 14.15 -14.39 16.00
N LEU A 396 13.59 -15.59 16.18
CA LEU A 396 12.32 -15.73 16.91
C LEU A 396 12.45 -14.99 18.25
N GLU A 397 11.44 -14.18 18.58
CA GLU A 397 11.40 -13.52 19.87
C GLU A 397 11.40 -14.59 20.98
N ARG A 398 11.91 -14.22 22.15
CA ARG A 398 12.03 -15.15 23.28
C ARG A 398 10.73 -15.89 23.59
N TRP A 399 9.59 -15.18 23.61
CA TRP A 399 8.31 -15.81 23.90
C TRP A 399 7.86 -16.75 22.78
N GLU A 400 8.20 -16.46 21.52
CA GLU A 400 7.89 -17.34 20.38
C GLU A 400 8.67 -18.64 20.49
N ARG A 401 9.95 -18.57 20.88
CA ARG A 401 10.75 -19.77 21.17
C ARG A 401 10.16 -20.58 22.32
N ILE A 402 9.70 -19.94 23.39
CA ILE A 402 9.02 -20.63 24.49
C ILE A 402 7.75 -21.33 24.00
N VAL A 403 6.86 -20.61 23.30
CA VAL A 403 5.61 -21.17 22.76
C VAL A 403 5.90 -22.33 21.80
N LEU A 404 6.89 -22.17 20.94
CA LEU A 404 7.30 -23.19 20.01
C LEU A 404 7.82 -24.45 20.73
N GLY A 405 8.70 -24.27 21.70
CA GLY A 405 9.19 -25.38 22.51
C GLY A 405 8.10 -26.10 23.28
N MET A 406 7.08 -25.38 23.74
CA MET A 406 5.90 -25.99 24.35
C MET A 406 5.13 -26.88 23.36
N ILE A 407 4.96 -26.43 22.11
CA ILE A 407 4.27 -27.20 21.06
C ILE A 407 5.03 -28.47 20.74
N VAL A 408 6.35 -28.37 20.55
CA VAL A 408 7.23 -29.53 20.31
C VAL A 408 7.16 -30.51 21.48
N SER A 409 7.16 -30.01 22.72
CA SER A 409 7.20 -30.86 23.92
C SER A 409 5.86 -31.48 24.33
N LYS A 410 4.73 -30.84 24.01
CA LYS A 410 3.38 -31.23 24.47
C LYS A 410 2.46 -31.74 23.37
N THR A 411 2.86 -31.69 22.10
CA THR A 411 2.05 -31.98 20.89
C THR A 411 0.85 -31.05 20.66
N PHE A 412 0.42 -30.27 21.65
CA PHE A 412 -0.55 -29.19 21.53
C PHE A 412 -0.30 -28.15 22.62
N ILE A 413 -0.85 -26.95 22.45
CA ILE A 413 -0.81 -25.92 23.50
C ILE A 413 -2.16 -25.26 23.67
N THR A 414 -2.43 -24.74 24.86
CA THR A 414 -3.61 -23.92 25.14
C THR A 414 -3.25 -22.49 25.51
N THR A 415 -4.21 -21.57 25.40
CA THR A 415 -4.02 -20.19 25.90
C THR A 415 -3.73 -20.15 27.40
N LYS A 416 -4.21 -21.14 28.18
CA LYS A 416 -3.87 -21.28 29.60
C LYS A 416 -2.40 -21.64 29.78
N ASP A 417 -1.86 -22.53 28.95
CA ASP A 417 -0.44 -22.88 28.99
C ASP A 417 0.43 -21.65 28.69
N ILE A 418 0.08 -20.89 27.65
CA ILE A 418 0.80 -19.65 27.29
C ILE A 418 0.72 -18.61 28.41
N ALA A 419 -0.48 -18.37 28.96
CA ALA A 419 -0.69 -17.42 30.05
C ALA A 419 0.19 -17.76 31.26
N LEU A 420 0.23 -19.04 31.66
CA LEU A 420 1.05 -19.51 32.77
C LEU A 420 2.55 -19.40 32.48
N ALA A 421 2.97 -19.75 31.25
CA ALA A 421 4.38 -19.69 30.87
C ALA A 421 4.89 -18.24 30.82
N LEU A 422 4.14 -17.32 30.23
CA LEU A 422 4.57 -15.96 30.01
C LEU A 422 4.22 -15.00 31.16
N GLY A 423 3.42 -15.44 32.14
CA GLY A 423 2.97 -14.59 33.25
C GLY A 423 2.04 -13.47 32.78
N ILE A 424 1.20 -13.75 31.78
CA ILE A 424 0.25 -12.80 31.18
C ILE A 424 -1.18 -13.30 31.38
N ASP A 425 -2.17 -12.43 31.25
CA ASP A 425 -3.57 -12.86 31.31
C ASP A 425 -3.99 -13.66 30.06
N ARG A 426 -5.17 -14.29 30.16
CA ARG A 426 -5.68 -15.18 29.12
C ARG A 426 -5.99 -14.48 27.80
N HIS A 427 -6.30 -13.18 27.81
CA HIS A 427 -6.61 -12.43 26.60
C HIS A 427 -5.32 -12.15 25.83
N HIS A 428 -4.28 -11.61 26.47
CA HIS A 428 -2.97 -11.45 25.82
C HIS A 428 -2.37 -12.79 25.38
N ALA A 429 -2.53 -13.86 26.17
CA ALA A 429 -2.09 -15.20 25.76
C ALA A 429 -2.82 -15.71 24.51
N LYS A 430 -4.08 -15.34 24.33
CA LYS A 430 -4.85 -15.64 23.15
C LYS A 430 -4.37 -14.84 21.94
N GLU A 431 -4.10 -13.55 22.10
CA GLU A 431 -3.49 -12.74 21.05
C GLU A 431 -2.16 -13.32 20.61
N ARG A 432 -1.29 -13.71 21.55
CA ARG A 432 0.00 -14.37 21.25
C ARG A 432 -0.19 -15.70 20.53
N LEU A 433 -1.18 -16.51 20.89
CA LEU A 433 -1.50 -17.75 20.19
C LEU A 433 -1.85 -17.51 18.72
N TYR A 434 -2.78 -16.57 18.45
CA TYR A 434 -3.20 -16.26 17.09
C TYR A 434 -2.10 -15.53 16.31
N GLY A 435 -1.35 -14.62 16.94
CA GLY A 435 -0.21 -13.96 16.32
C GLY A 435 0.87 -14.94 15.87
N PHE A 436 1.23 -15.87 16.76
CA PHE A 436 2.15 -16.96 16.45
C PHE A 436 1.67 -17.84 15.29
N TYR A 437 0.38 -18.16 15.24
CA TYR A 437 -0.23 -18.89 14.12
C TYR A 437 -0.25 -18.07 12.82
N GLY A 438 -0.54 -16.77 12.91
CA GLY A 438 -0.58 -15.83 11.80
C GLY A 438 0.76 -15.71 11.07
N LYS A 439 1.88 -15.72 11.80
CA LYS A 439 3.25 -15.76 11.25
C LYS A 439 3.55 -17.01 10.43
N GLY A 440 2.72 -18.04 10.56
CA GLY A 440 2.85 -19.26 9.77
C GLY A 440 4.08 -20.08 10.13
N LEU A 441 4.55 -19.98 11.37
CA LEU A 441 5.64 -20.81 11.90
C LEU A 441 5.21 -22.28 12.05
N ILE A 442 3.90 -22.52 12.20
CA ILE A 442 3.30 -23.84 12.36
C ILE A 442 2.07 -23.95 11.46
N LYS A 443 1.88 -25.13 10.87
CA LYS A 443 0.63 -25.56 10.24
C LYS A 443 -0.18 -26.36 11.26
N GLY A 444 -1.46 -26.08 11.38
CA GLY A 444 -2.27 -26.64 12.45
C GLY A 444 -3.71 -26.16 12.42
N THR A 445 -4.47 -26.57 13.43
CA THR A 445 -5.84 -26.09 13.66
C THR A 445 -5.94 -25.45 15.03
N ILE A 446 -6.74 -24.37 15.14
CA ILE A 446 -7.06 -23.77 16.43
C ILE A 446 -8.52 -24.09 16.75
N ASP A 447 -8.73 -24.93 17.75
CA ASP A 447 -10.05 -25.22 18.30
C ASP A 447 -10.27 -24.43 19.61
N GLY A 448 -10.94 -23.29 19.47
CA GLY A 448 -11.23 -22.35 20.57
C GLY A 448 -9.97 -21.73 21.17
N ASN A 449 -9.42 -22.38 22.20
CA ASN A 449 -8.25 -21.95 22.95
C ASN A 449 -7.08 -22.94 22.85
N LYS A 450 -7.16 -23.95 21.97
CA LYS A 450 -6.18 -25.01 21.79
C LYS A 450 -5.62 -24.98 20.37
N LEU A 451 -4.31 -24.86 20.22
CA LEU A 451 -3.61 -25.04 18.95
C LEU A 451 -3.08 -26.47 18.87
N VAL A 452 -3.51 -27.18 17.83
CA VAL A 452 -3.06 -28.52 17.49
C VAL A 452 -2.26 -28.44 16.18
N PRO A 453 -0.92 -28.58 16.22
CA PRO A 453 -0.12 -28.67 15.00
C PRO A 453 -0.53 -29.89 14.17
N GLU A 454 -0.54 -29.76 12.85
CA GLU A 454 -0.69 -30.89 11.92
C GLU A 454 0.54 -31.80 12.00
N GLU A 455 1.72 -31.17 12.06
CA GLU A 455 3.01 -31.84 12.20
C GLU A 455 3.87 -31.08 13.21
N ILE A 456 4.62 -31.81 14.02
CA ILE A 456 5.59 -31.20 14.94
C ILE A 456 6.74 -30.68 14.09
N PRO A 457 6.98 -29.36 14.07
CA PRO A 457 8.03 -28.80 13.24
C PRO A 457 9.41 -29.18 13.79
N LEU A 458 10.26 -29.73 12.93
CA LEU A 458 11.66 -30.00 13.24
C LEU A 458 12.49 -28.79 12.83
N PHE A 459 12.77 -27.89 13.77
CA PHE A 459 13.58 -26.71 13.50
C PHE A 459 15.07 -27.03 13.54
N PRO A 460 15.86 -26.50 12.58
CA PRO A 460 17.29 -26.40 12.78
C PRO A 460 17.56 -25.48 13.97
N PRO A 461 18.73 -25.60 14.61
CA PRO A 461 19.13 -24.72 15.69
C PRO A 461 19.09 -23.26 15.24
N LEU A 462 18.32 -22.42 15.93
CA LEU A 462 18.07 -21.02 15.57
C LEU A 462 19.01 -20.06 16.29
N VAL A 463 19.70 -20.54 17.33
CA VAL A 463 20.61 -19.76 18.19
C VAL A 463 21.83 -20.63 18.49
N GLN A 464 23.02 -20.05 18.53
CA GLN A 464 24.20 -20.76 19.02
C GLN A 464 24.16 -20.87 20.54
N LEU A 465 24.63 -21.98 21.10
CA LEU A 465 24.68 -22.16 22.56
C LEU A 465 25.45 -21.02 23.26
N ASP A 466 26.49 -20.52 22.61
CA ASP A 466 27.31 -19.40 23.06
C ASP A 466 26.55 -18.08 23.23
N ASP A 467 25.48 -17.88 22.46
CA ASP A 467 24.67 -16.67 22.51
C ASP A 467 23.61 -16.72 23.63
N LEU A 468 23.45 -17.89 24.28
CA LEU A 468 22.52 -18.07 25.39
C LEU A 468 23.14 -17.61 26.71
N PRO A 469 22.32 -17.12 27.67
CA PRO A 469 22.81 -16.82 29.01
C PRO A 469 23.49 -18.03 29.66
N ILE A 470 24.52 -17.80 30.47
CA ILE A 470 25.33 -18.85 31.11
C ILE A 470 24.47 -19.94 31.78
N HIS A 471 23.45 -19.54 32.53
CA HIS A 471 22.55 -20.49 33.21
C HIS A 471 21.68 -21.33 32.25
N TYR A 472 21.42 -20.88 31.01
CA TYR A 472 20.79 -21.71 29.98
C TYR A 472 21.74 -22.78 29.48
N GLN A 473 23.02 -22.42 29.30
CA GLN A 473 24.07 -23.37 28.91
C GLN A 473 24.26 -24.43 30.00
N GLU A 474 24.27 -24.02 31.27
CA GLU A 474 24.29 -24.91 32.43
C GLU A 474 23.08 -25.86 32.45
N VAL A 475 21.87 -25.33 32.30
CA VAL A 475 20.66 -26.17 32.29
C VAL A 475 20.66 -27.13 31.10
N PHE A 476 21.07 -26.68 29.91
CA PHE A 476 21.22 -27.53 28.73
C PHE A 476 22.18 -28.69 29.00
N GLY A 477 23.37 -28.41 29.52
CA GLY A 477 24.36 -29.43 29.89
C GLY A 477 23.86 -30.44 30.92
N TYR A 478 23.11 -29.97 31.93
CA TYR A 478 22.49 -30.85 32.92
C TYR A 478 21.42 -31.76 32.31
N VAL A 479 20.60 -31.21 31.41
CA VAL A 479 19.53 -31.96 30.76
C VAL A 479 20.10 -33.00 29.81
N ILE A 480 21.08 -32.67 28.96
CA ILE A 480 21.66 -33.65 28.02
C ILE A 480 22.54 -34.71 28.70
N SER A 481 23.03 -34.46 29.91
CA SER A 481 23.75 -35.46 30.71
C SER A 481 22.82 -36.47 31.38
N ASN A 482 21.50 -36.25 31.37
CA ASN A 482 20.55 -37.12 32.04
C ASN A 482 19.34 -37.39 31.14
N GLN A 483 19.12 -38.65 30.76
CA GLN A 483 17.95 -39.04 29.94
C GLN A 483 16.62 -38.60 30.60
N ARG A 484 16.58 -38.55 31.93
CA ARG A 484 15.44 -38.06 32.72
C ARG A 484 15.89 -37.01 33.71
N THR A 485 15.36 -35.80 33.60
CA THR A 485 15.69 -34.68 34.47
C THR A 485 14.44 -34.13 35.16
N SER A 486 14.52 -33.87 36.47
CA SER A 486 13.40 -33.27 37.22
C SER A 486 13.45 -31.75 37.17
N LEU A 487 12.34 -31.11 36.80
CA LEU A 487 12.17 -29.65 36.84
C LEU A 487 12.37 -29.11 38.27
N LYS A 488 12.06 -29.88 39.32
CA LYS A 488 12.31 -29.48 40.71
C LYS A 488 13.81 -29.40 41.02
N SER A 489 14.62 -30.27 40.41
CA SER A 489 16.07 -30.19 40.54
C SER A 489 16.61 -28.90 39.90
N ILE A 490 16.09 -28.54 38.72
CA ILE A 490 16.46 -27.29 38.04
C ILE A 490 16.04 -26.08 38.89
N GLN A 491 14.83 -26.08 39.46
CA GLN A 491 14.39 -25.01 40.37
C GLN A 491 15.33 -24.84 41.56
N LYS A 492 15.73 -25.95 42.20
CA LYS A 492 16.60 -25.92 43.38
C LYS A 492 18.03 -25.48 43.07
N ILE A 493 18.63 -25.98 41.99
CA ILE A 493 20.06 -25.74 41.67
C ILE A 493 20.29 -24.30 41.15
N TRP A 494 19.36 -23.77 40.37
CA TRP A 494 19.47 -22.44 39.75
C TRP A 494 18.58 -21.38 40.42
N GLU A 495 17.97 -21.72 41.56
CA GLU A 495 17.10 -20.83 42.35
C GLU A 495 16.01 -20.17 41.48
N LYS A 496 15.40 -20.98 40.61
CA LYS A 496 14.35 -20.53 39.67
C LYS A 496 12.98 -20.96 40.15
N SER A 497 11.97 -20.15 39.85
CA SER A 497 10.57 -20.57 39.98
C SER A 497 10.27 -21.74 39.02
N ALA A 498 9.21 -22.50 39.30
CA ALA A 498 8.78 -23.59 38.43
C ALA A 498 8.51 -23.13 36.98
N VAL A 499 7.93 -21.93 36.84
CA VAL A 499 7.66 -21.31 35.53
C VAL A 499 8.97 -20.96 34.82
N ALA A 500 9.91 -20.30 35.51
CA ALA A 500 11.19 -19.92 34.93
C ALA A 500 12.02 -21.13 34.50
N ALA A 501 12.06 -22.19 35.32
CA ALA A 501 12.74 -23.45 34.98
C ALA A 501 12.13 -24.10 33.73
N SER A 502 10.79 -24.14 33.64
CA SER A 502 10.08 -24.67 32.47
C SER A 502 10.35 -23.84 31.22
N ASN A 503 10.34 -22.51 31.33
CA ASN A 503 10.58 -21.62 30.20
C ASN A 503 12.00 -21.73 29.66
N ILE A 504 13.02 -21.92 30.51
CA ILE A 504 14.40 -22.18 30.05
C ILE A 504 14.41 -23.43 29.16
N ILE A 505 13.78 -24.51 29.61
CA ILE A 505 13.67 -25.76 28.86
C ILE A 505 12.92 -25.56 27.54
N PHE A 506 11.75 -24.92 27.57
CA PHE A 506 10.99 -24.65 26.35
C PHE A 506 11.74 -23.73 25.38
N GLU A 507 12.45 -22.73 25.87
CA GLU A 507 13.26 -21.86 25.01
C GLU A 507 14.41 -22.64 24.35
N LEU A 508 15.07 -23.57 25.06
CA LEU A 508 16.09 -24.46 24.47
C LEU A 508 15.49 -25.37 23.38
N VAL A 509 14.29 -25.92 23.60
CA VAL A 509 13.58 -26.74 22.61
C VAL A 509 13.16 -25.91 21.41
N GLY A 510 12.54 -24.75 21.62
CA GLY A 510 12.13 -23.85 20.54
C GLY A 510 13.28 -23.16 19.82
N SER A 511 14.48 -23.18 20.40
CA SER A 511 15.73 -22.79 19.72
C SER A 511 16.31 -23.93 18.86
N GLY A 512 15.69 -25.11 18.81
CA GLY A 512 16.17 -26.28 18.06
C GLY A 512 17.36 -27.00 18.71
N LEU A 513 17.67 -26.72 19.99
CA LEU A 513 18.80 -27.37 20.67
C LEU A 513 18.42 -28.72 21.29
N LEU A 514 17.15 -28.92 21.62
CA LEU A 514 16.62 -30.10 22.31
C LEU A 514 15.33 -30.61 21.64
N SER A 515 15.13 -31.93 21.63
CA SER A 515 13.82 -32.57 21.51
C SER A 515 13.53 -33.30 22.81
N ILE A 516 12.39 -33.00 23.42
CA ILE A 516 12.01 -33.56 24.72
C ILE A 516 10.55 -33.96 24.76
N GLU A 517 10.24 -34.86 25.69
CA GLU A 517 8.88 -35.12 26.15
C GLU A 517 8.77 -34.73 27.63
N ILE A 518 7.80 -33.89 27.97
CA ILE A 518 7.56 -33.49 29.37
C ILE A 518 6.35 -34.24 29.95
N ARG A 519 6.59 -35.04 30.99
CA ARG A 519 5.55 -35.73 31.77
C ARG A 519 5.53 -35.22 33.21
N GLY A 520 4.64 -34.27 33.49
CA GLY A 520 4.55 -33.62 34.80
C GLY A 520 5.80 -32.80 35.11
N ASN A 521 6.58 -33.21 36.12
CA ASN A 521 7.84 -32.55 36.51
C ASN A 521 9.09 -33.22 35.90
N ILE A 522 8.92 -34.22 35.05
CA ILE A 522 10.04 -34.96 34.44
C ILE A 522 10.18 -34.56 32.98
N VAL A 523 11.40 -34.18 32.62
CA VAL A 523 11.86 -33.92 31.25
C VAL A 523 12.57 -35.18 30.75
N ASN A 524 12.04 -35.82 29.73
CA ASN A 524 12.71 -36.92 29.02
C ASN A 524 13.37 -36.36 27.77
N VAL A 525 14.68 -36.56 27.61
CA VAL A 525 15.40 -36.14 26.40
C VAL A 525 15.26 -37.22 25.33
N GLU A 526 14.71 -36.85 24.19
CA GLU A 526 14.59 -37.74 23.03
C GLU A 526 15.82 -37.60 22.12
N SER A 527 16.20 -36.36 21.83
CA SER A 527 17.39 -36.02 21.07
C SER A 527 17.87 -34.61 21.42
N PHE A 528 19.08 -34.27 21.01
CA PHE A 528 19.65 -32.94 21.22
C PHE A 528 20.67 -32.65 20.12
N GLN A 529 20.92 -31.37 19.87
CA GLN A 529 21.93 -30.96 18.91
C GLN A 529 23.32 -31.42 19.38
N LYS A 530 24.05 -32.12 18.52
CA LYS A 530 25.43 -32.52 18.82
C LYS A 530 26.33 -31.29 18.73
N ILE A 531 26.70 -30.75 19.88
CA ILE A 531 27.64 -29.63 20.00
C ILE A 531 29.06 -30.18 20.14
N LEU A 532 29.98 -29.62 19.36
CA LEU A 532 31.40 -29.86 19.48
C LEU A 532 32.06 -28.60 20.05
N PRO A 533 33.15 -28.74 20.83
CA PRO A 533 33.90 -27.60 21.33
C PRO A 533 34.32 -26.67 20.19
N SER A 534 33.83 -25.44 20.22
CA SER A 534 34.16 -24.38 19.26
C SER A 534 35.25 -23.44 19.78
N ARG A 535 35.45 -23.38 21.11
CA ARG A 535 36.36 -22.47 21.79
C ARG A 535 37.51 -23.21 22.47
N GLU A 536 38.62 -22.52 22.73
CA GLU A 536 39.62 -23.07 23.64
C GLU A 536 39.14 -22.95 25.09
N LEU A 537 39.59 -23.85 25.97
CA LEU A 537 39.19 -23.81 27.39
C LEU A 537 39.55 -22.49 28.07
N LYS A 538 40.65 -21.86 27.65
CA LYS A 538 41.09 -20.55 28.17
C LYS A 538 40.07 -19.44 27.90
N ASP A 539 39.30 -19.57 26.83
CA ASP A 539 38.28 -18.58 26.45
C ASP A 539 37.02 -18.70 27.32
N LEU A 540 36.81 -19.85 27.97
CA LEU A 540 35.77 -20.01 29.00
C LEU A 540 36.22 -19.45 30.36
N GLY A 541 37.53 -19.39 30.60
CA GLY A 541 38.15 -18.84 31.80
C GLY A 541 39.02 -19.85 32.55
N GLU A 542 39.96 -19.33 33.35
CA GLU A 542 40.95 -20.15 34.08
C GLU A 542 40.30 -21.21 34.99
N ILE A 543 39.13 -20.90 35.55
CA ILE A 543 38.43 -21.82 36.43
C ILE A 543 38.00 -23.11 35.71
N TYR A 544 37.65 -23.03 34.42
CA TYR A 544 37.30 -24.20 33.60
C TYR A 544 38.52 -25.08 33.38
N ILE A 545 39.68 -24.47 33.12
CA ILE A 545 40.96 -25.21 32.98
C ILE A 545 41.26 -25.96 34.28
N ARG A 546 41.09 -25.30 35.43
CA ARG A 546 41.32 -25.93 36.74
C ARG A 546 40.37 -27.10 36.99
N VAL A 547 39.08 -26.94 36.71
CA VAL A 547 38.09 -28.03 36.80
C VAL A 547 38.43 -29.18 35.86
N VAL A 548 38.78 -28.89 34.60
CA VAL A 548 39.22 -29.90 33.63
C VAL A 548 40.46 -30.65 34.14
N ASN A 549 41.45 -29.94 34.68
CA ASN A 549 42.67 -30.55 35.21
C ASN A 549 42.36 -31.51 36.37
N GLU A 550 41.46 -31.16 37.28
CA GLU A 550 41.05 -32.08 38.36
C GLU A 550 40.28 -33.29 37.84
N ILE A 551 39.40 -33.11 36.83
CA ILE A 551 38.70 -34.23 36.16
C ILE A 551 39.68 -35.18 35.47
N GLU A 552 40.68 -34.63 34.75
CA GLU A 552 41.65 -35.41 33.99
C GLU A 552 42.75 -36.04 34.87
N LYS A 553 43.11 -35.44 36.01
CA LYS A 553 43.99 -36.05 37.02
C LYS A 553 43.42 -37.35 37.58
N SER A 554 42.10 -37.42 37.70
CA SER A 554 41.45 -38.60 38.27
C SER A 554 41.37 -39.74 37.25
N ARG A 555 41.87 -40.92 37.68
CA ARG A 555 41.73 -42.18 36.91
C ARG A 555 40.32 -42.78 37.00
N ARG A 556 39.46 -42.30 37.91
CA ARG A 556 38.11 -42.84 38.12
C ARG A 556 37.16 -42.29 37.07
N ARG A 557 36.29 -43.16 36.53
CA ARG A 557 35.20 -42.72 35.64
C ARG A 557 34.14 -41.90 36.39
N LYS A 558 33.80 -42.34 37.60
CA LYS A 558 32.86 -41.66 38.50
C LYS A 558 33.61 -40.80 39.51
N LEU A 559 33.35 -39.50 39.47
CA LEU A 559 34.02 -38.46 40.25
C LEU A 559 33.03 -37.90 41.26
N LYS A 560 33.48 -37.65 42.50
CA LYS A 560 32.67 -36.92 43.49
C LYS A 560 32.89 -35.43 43.30
N LEU A 561 31.81 -34.66 43.22
CA LEU A 561 31.89 -33.21 43.02
C LEU A 561 32.46 -32.49 44.24
N SER A 562 32.17 -32.98 45.45
CA SER A 562 32.78 -32.51 46.70
C SER A 562 34.32 -32.50 46.67
N LEU A 563 34.95 -33.50 46.05
CA LEU A 563 36.41 -33.59 45.96
C LEU A 563 36.99 -32.54 45.01
N ILE A 564 36.34 -32.35 43.85
CA ILE A 564 36.74 -31.32 42.87
C ILE A 564 36.57 -29.93 43.51
N ALA A 565 35.46 -29.71 44.21
CA ALA A 565 35.13 -28.47 44.88
C ALA A 565 36.14 -28.12 46.00
N GLU A 566 36.50 -29.10 46.84
CA GLU A 566 37.50 -28.95 47.90
C GLU A 566 38.90 -28.60 47.33
N GLN A 567 39.35 -29.32 46.29
CA GLN A 567 40.63 -29.07 45.64
C GLN A 567 40.74 -27.69 44.99
N LEU A 568 39.61 -27.13 44.56
CA LEU A 568 39.54 -25.84 43.88
C LEU A 568 39.08 -24.70 44.78
N ASN A 569 38.80 -24.98 46.06
CA ASN A 569 38.27 -24.04 47.04
C ASN A 569 36.99 -23.33 46.52
N MET A 570 36.02 -24.11 46.04
CA MET A 570 34.73 -23.62 45.56
C MET A 570 33.57 -24.43 46.13
N SER A 571 32.33 -23.98 45.91
CA SER A 571 31.17 -24.77 46.32
C SER A 571 30.94 -25.97 45.38
N GLU A 572 30.35 -27.03 45.91
CA GLU A 572 29.96 -28.20 45.10
C GLU A 572 28.98 -27.83 43.98
N ILE A 573 28.13 -26.82 44.21
CA ILE A 573 27.17 -26.30 43.24
C ILE A 573 27.90 -25.59 42.08
N ASP A 574 28.96 -24.84 42.36
CA ASP A 574 29.74 -24.17 41.31
C ASP A 574 30.50 -25.18 40.47
N ALA A 575 31.11 -26.19 41.11
CA ALA A 575 31.73 -27.31 40.39
C ALA A 575 30.71 -28.03 39.49
N PHE A 576 29.50 -28.29 40.00
CA PHE A 576 28.40 -28.87 39.23
C PHE A 576 28.03 -28.01 38.02
N LYS A 577 27.85 -26.70 38.19
CA LYS A 577 27.48 -25.76 37.11
C LYS A 577 28.57 -25.65 36.03
N ILE A 578 29.84 -25.57 36.43
CA ILE A 578 30.97 -25.56 35.49
C ILE A 578 31.01 -26.84 34.67
N ILE A 579 30.80 -28.01 35.30
CA ILE A 579 30.75 -29.30 34.58
C ILE A 579 29.56 -29.33 33.62
N CYS A 580 28.40 -28.79 34.01
CA CYS A 580 27.26 -28.66 33.10
C CYS A 580 27.64 -27.87 31.84
N GLN A 581 28.29 -26.71 31.97
CA GLN A 581 28.73 -25.94 30.81
C GLN A 581 29.76 -26.69 29.96
N LEU A 582 30.71 -27.38 30.58
CA LEU A 582 31.69 -28.21 29.84
C LEU A 582 30.99 -29.32 29.04
N ILE A 583 29.90 -29.90 29.55
CA ILE A 583 29.07 -30.87 28.83
C ILE A 583 28.28 -30.18 27.71
N ALA A 584 27.67 -29.03 27.99
CA ALA A 584 26.90 -28.24 27.03
C ALA A 584 27.74 -27.89 25.79
N HIS A 585 28.98 -27.44 26.00
CA HIS A 585 29.94 -27.10 24.95
C HIS A 585 30.64 -28.33 24.33
N GLY A 586 30.27 -29.55 24.72
CA GLY A 586 30.75 -30.78 24.12
C GLY A 586 32.18 -31.21 24.51
N TYR A 587 32.80 -30.57 25.52
CA TYR A 587 34.11 -31.00 26.04
C TYR A 587 34.03 -32.37 26.70
N TYR A 588 32.90 -32.67 27.33
CA TYR A 588 32.65 -33.97 27.93
C TYR A 588 31.31 -34.55 27.49
N THR A 589 31.23 -35.88 27.60
CA THR A 589 29.98 -36.62 27.61
C THR A 589 29.95 -37.49 28.87
N GLY A 590 28.81 -37.60 29.52
CA GLY A 590 28.68 -38.34 30.78
C GLY A 590 27.36 -38.09 31.49
N ALA A 591 27.15 -38.86 32.57
CA ALA A 591 26.00 -38.69 33.45
C ALA A 591 26.37 -37.78 34.63
N LEU A 592 25.53 -36.79 34.93
CA LEU A 592 25.80 -35.81 36.00
C LEU A 592 24.67 -35.79 37.02
N THR A 593 25.02 -36.07 38.27
CA THR A 593 24.14 -35.96 39.44
C THR A 593 24.62 -34.83 40.34
N GLN A 594 23.83 -34.43 41.34
CA GLN A 594 24.20 -33.35 42.27
C GLN A 594 25.49 -33.61 43.05
N SER A 595 25.92 -34.86 43.20
CA SER A 595 27.11 -35.24 43.97
C SER A 595 28.19 -35.95 43.18
N THR A 596 27.86 -36.45 41.97
CA THR A 596 28.81 -37.21 41.15
C THR A 596 28.70 -36.92 39.67
N PHE A 597 29.85 -36.91 38.99
CA PHE A 597 29.99 -36.87 37.54
C PHE A 597 30.59 -38.19 37.04
N GLU A 598 29.87 -38.92 36.20
CA GLU A 598 30.33 -40.14 35.56
C GLU A 598 30.70 -39.86 34.10
N ARG A 599 31.99 -39.67 33.87
CA ARG A 599 32.56 -39.34 32.57
C ARG A 599 32.60 -40.57 31.66
N VAL A 600 32.01 -40.44 30.46
CA VAL A 600 32.01 -41.49 29.43
C VAL A 600 33.20 -41.34 28.48
N THR A 601 33.55 -40.11 28.11
CA THR A 601 34.67 -39.82 27.20
C THR A 601 35.75 -38.98 27.87
N ARG A 602 37.01 -39.11 27.44
CA ARG A 602 38.05 -38.11 27.74
C ARG A 602 37.65 -36.74 27.20
N ILE A 603 38.31 -35.68 27.70
CA ILE A 603 38.10 -34.34 27.18
C ILE A 603 38.25 -34.30 25.66
N ARG A 604 37.26 -33.71 25.01
CA ARG A 604 37.32 -33.31 23.61
C ARG A 604 37.83 -31.89 23.58
N LEU A 605 38.96 -31.67 22.93
CA LEU A 605 39.46 -30.33 22.65
C LEU A 605 38.94 -29.89 21.28
N PRO A 606 38.75 -28.57 21.05
CA PRO A 606 38.42 -28.07 19.73
C PRO A 606 39.45 -28.59 18.70
N SER A 607 38.99 -28.93 17.50
CA SER A 607 39.90 -29.28 16.41
C SER A 607 40.83 -28.09 16.18
N LYS A 608 42.15 -28.28 16.34
CA LYS A 608 43.17 -27.21 16.42
C LYS A 608 43.20 -26.20 15.26
N LYS A 609 42.47 -26.45 14.17
CA LYS A 609 42.46 -25.63 12.97
C LYS A 609 41.06 -25.61 12.38
N THR A 610 40.39 -24.46 12.44
CA THR A 610 39.23 -24.14 11.61
C THR A 610 39.76 -23.64 10.27
N HIS A 611 39.25 -24.17 9.16
CA HIS A 611 39.72 -23.81 7.82
C HIS A 611 38.68 -22.91 7.15
N CYS A 612 39.13 -21.78 6.59
CA CYS A 612 38.34 -20.84 5.81
C CYS A 612 37.63 -21.58 4.68
N LEU A 613 36.31 -21.40 4.55
CA LEU A 613 35.52 -22.02 3.49
C LEU A 613 36.06 -21.69 2.08
N ASN A 614 36.49 -20.44 1.87
CA ASN A 614 36.88 -19.93 0.56
C ASN A 614 38.28 -20.35 0.09
N CYS A 615 39.27 -20.45 0.99
CA CYS A 615 40.66 -20.74 0.61
C CYS A 615 41.32 -21.88 1.38
N GLY A 616 40.63 -22.51 2.33
CA GLY A 616 41.17 -23.59 3.17
C GLY A 616 42.23 -23.15 4.19
N HIS A 617 42.59 -21.86 4.26
CA HIS A 617 43.57 -21.37 5.25
C HIS A 617 43.02 -21.43 6.67
N VAL A 618 43.89 -21.66 7.65
CA VAL A 618 43.49 -21.74 9.06
C VAL A 618 43.05 -20.35 9.55
N ILE A 619 41.84 -20.25 10.10
CA ILE A 619 41.32 -19.01 10.69
C ILE A 619 41.49 -19.04 12.21
N GLU A 620 41.95 -17.92 12.78
CA GLU A 620 42.17 -17.80 14.22
C GLU A 620 40.87 -17.56 15.00
N SER A 621 39.91 -16.83 14.41
CA SER A 621 38.61 -16.58 15.02
C SER A 621 37.49 -16.47 13.98
N ALA A 622 36.25 -16.60 14.45
CA ALA A 622 35.03 -16.46 13.66
C ALA A 622 34.79 -15.04 13.11
N ASN A 623 35.38 -14.02 13.75
CA ASN A 623 35.09 -12.61 13.50
C ASN A 623 36.28 -11.86 12.89
N THR A 624 37.41 -12.53 12.72
CA THR A 624 38.60 -11.98 12.05
C THR A 624 38.62 -12.43 10.60
N PRO A 625 38.81 -11.51 9.63
CA PRO A 625 39.05 -11.85 8.24
C PRO A 625 40.15 -12.91 8.09
N CYS A 626 40.00 -13.78 7.09
CA CYS A 626 41.00 -14.80 6.80
C CYS A 626 42.32 -14.14 6.38
N LYS A 627 43.44 -14.50 7.03
CA LYS A 627 44.77 -13.93 6.71
C LYS A 627 45.25 -14.18 5.26
N ASN A 628 44.64 -15.14 4.56
CA ASN A 628 45.05 -15.51 3.20
C ASN A 628 44.16 -14.92 2.11
N CYS A 629 42.84 -14.85 2.30
CA CYS A 629 41.91 -14.34 1.28
C CYS A 629 41.14 -13.09 1.71
N GLU A 630 41.39 -12.56 2.91
CA GLU A 630 40.77 -11.36 3.49
C GLU A 630 39.24 -11.40 3.64
N GLU A 631 38.60 -12.49 3.24
CA GLU A 631 37.17 -12.72 3.44
C GLU A 631 36.84 -13.05 4.90
N LEU A 632 35.68 -12.59 5.35
CA LEU A 632 35.15 -12.97 6.66
C LEU A 632 34.73 -14.45 6.67
N PRO A 633 34.99 -15.19 7.76
CA PRO A 633 34.53 -16.57 7.90
C PRO A 633 33.02 -16.69 7.67
N THR A 634 32.64 -17.53 6.71
CA THR A 634 31.25 -17.69 6.32
C THR A 634 30.47 -18.43 7.41
N LYS A 635 29.33 -17.86 7.80
CA LYS A 635 28.40 -18.47 8.75
C LYS A 635 27.22 -19.07 8.01
N CYS A 636 26.72 -20.18 8.53
CA CYS A 636 25.48 -20.78 8.06
C CYS A 636 24.33 -19.82 8.34
N ILE A 637 23.59 -19.43 7.30
CA ILE A 637 22.48 -18.47 7.42
C ILE A 637 21.29 -18.94 8.26
N ILE A 638 21.29 -20.20 8.67
CA ILE A 638 20.23 -20.81 9.50
C ILE A 638 20.69 -20.92 10.95
N CYS A 639 21.80 -21.64 11.20
CA CYS A 639 22.26 -21.84 12.57
C CYS A 639 23.17 -20.74 13.10
N GLN A 640 23.69 -19.85 12.24
CA GLN A 640 24.72 -18.86 12.55
C GLN A 640 26.08 -19.45 12.96
N GLY A 641 26.24 -20.77 12.91
CA GLY A 641 27.49 -21.47 13.13
C GLY A 641 28.46 -21.30 11.95
N LEU A 642 29.76 -21.32 12.21
CA LEU A 642 30.79 -21.28 11.18
C LEU A 642 30.70 -22.49 10.23
N ILE A 643 30.85 -22.23 8.94
CA ILE A 643 31.00 -23.27 7.92
C ILE A 643 32.49 -23.47 7.64
N LYS A 644 32.95 -24.71 7.74
CA LYS A 644 34.37 -25.06 7.53
C LYS A 644 34.60 -25.63 6.13
N HIS A 645 35.82 -25.47 5.63
CA HIS A 645 36.24 -26.14 4.41
C HIS A 645 36.06 -27.67 4.52
N GLY A 646 35.45 -28.28 3.49
CA GLY A 646 35.13 -29.70 3.44
C GLY A 646 33.79 -30.11 4.07
N GLU A 647 33.03 -29.18 4.66
CA GLU A 647 31.66 -29.46 5.10
C GLU A 647 30.69 -29.49 3.90
N ASN A 648 29.60 -30.26 4.02
CA ASN A 648 28.56 -30.28 3.00
C ASN A 648 27.70 -29.02 3.10
N VAL A 649 27.76 -28.18 2.06
CA VAL A 649 27.14 -26.86 2.05
C VAL A 649 26.23 -26.72 0.83
N LEU A 650 25.07 -26.11 1.05
CA LEU A 650 24.15 -25.71 -0.01
C LEU A 650 24.13 -24.18 -0.12
N GLU A 651 24.07 -23.71 -1.37
CA GLU A 651 24.04 -22.30 -1.71
C GLU A 651 22.70 -21.93 -2.33
N CYS A 652 22.13 -20.81 -1.87
CA CYS A 652 20.95 -20.24 -2.50
C CYS A 652 21.28 -19.73 -3.91
N PRO A 653 20.57 -20.17 -4.97
CA PRO A 653 20.90 -19.79 -6.35
C PRO A 653 20.65 -18.31 -6.66
N THR A 654 19.91 -17.59 -5.80
CA THR A 654 19.50 -16.20 -6.04
C THR A 654 20.38 -15.19 -5.32
N CYS A 655 20.75 -15.45 -4.06
CA CYS A 655 21.57 -14.53 -3.26
C CYS A 655 22.92 -15.08 -2.81
N ASN A 656 23.27 -16.29 -3.26
CA ASN A 656 24.57 -16.93 -3.02
C ASN A 656 24.93 -17.13 -1.54
N ASN A 657 23.96 -16.98 -0.64
CA ASN A 657 24.16 -17.25 0.76
C ASN A 657 24.16 -18.75 1.02
N VAL A 658 25.02 -19.19 1.95
CA VAL A 658 25.30 -20.60 2.20
C VAL A 658 24.80 -21.08 3.54
N ALA A 659 24.45 -22.36 3.61
CA ALA A 659 24.10 -23.05 4.83
C ALA A 659 24.66 -24.48 4.82
N HIS A 660 24.87 -25.05 6.01
CA HIS A 660 25.04 -26.50 6.12
C HIS A 660 23.87 -27.21 5.42
N LYS A 661 24.19 -28.22 4.62
CA LYS A 661 23.22 -28.98 3.83
C LYS A 661 22.02 -29.44 4.66
N GLU A 662 22.30 -30.06 5.81
CA GLU A 662 21.25 -30.58 6.71
C GLU A 662 20.32 -29.48 7.22
N HIS A 663 20.88 -28.34 7.65
CA HIS A 663 20.09 -27.21 8.15
C HIS A 663 19.22 -26.60 7.04
N MET A 664 19.75 -26.45 5.83
CA MET A 664 19.00 -25.93 4.69
C MET A 664 17.87 -26.87 4.27
N GLU A 665 18.12 -28.17 4.20
CA GLU A 665 17.09 -29.16 3.86
C GLU A 665 15.98 -29.21 4.91
N GLN A 666 16.32 -29.12 6.20
CA GLN A 666 15.33 -29.01 7.28
C GLN A 666 14.51 -27.73 7.17
N TRP A 667 15.16 -26.59 6.94
CA TRP A 667 14.47 -25.32 6.72
C TRP A 667 13.51 -25.39 5.53
N LEU A 668 13.94 -25.97 4.40
CA LEU A 668 13.12 -26.08 3.20
C LEU A 668 11.88 -26.97 3.36
N LYS A 669 11.91 -27.95 4.29
CA LYS A 669 10.72 -28.73 4.65
C LYS A 669 9.66 -27.88 5.37
N ILE A 670 10.11 -26.88 6.14
CA ILE A 670 9.22 -25.96 6.88
C ILE A 670 8.76 -24.82 5.96
N LYS A 671 9.71 -24.23 5.23
CA LYS A 671 9.56 -23.04 4.40
C LYS A 671 10.25 -23.28 3.06
N GLU A 672 9.50 -23.42 1.97
CA GLU A 672 10.05 -23.63 0.60
C GLU A 672 10.75 -22.38 0.01
N GLU A 673 11.48 -21.60 0.81
CA GLU A 673 12.10 -20.34 0.46
C GLU A 673 13.42 -20.11 1.20
N CYS A 674 14.35 -19.37 0.58
CA CYS A 674 15.63 -19.02 1.20
C CYS A 674 15.43 -18.09 2.40
N PRO A 675 16.08 -18.33 3.57
CA PRO A 675 15.93 -17.47 4.75
C PRO A 675 16.54 -16.07 4.59
N ILE A 676 17.36 -15.82 3.56
CA ILE A 676 17.93 -14.49 3.28
C ILE A 676 17.14 -13.80 2.17
N CYS A 677 17.17 -14.32 0.93
CA CYS A 677 16.56 -13.61 -0.21
C CYS A 677 15.09 -13.90 -0.44
N LYS A 678 14.49 -14.84 0.29
CA LYS A 678 13.04 -15.10 0.29
C LYS A 678 12.49 -15.57 -1.05
N THR A 679 13.37 -15.85 -2.00
CA THR A 679 13.00 -16.48 -3.27
C THR A 679 12.59 -17.91 -2.96
N ARG A 680 11.54 -18.40 -3.62
CA ARG A 680 11.13 -19.80 -3.50
C ARG A 680 12.28 -20.67 -4.00
N VAL A 681 12.76 -21.55 -3.14
CA VAL A 681 13.88 -22.46 -3.45
C VAL A 681 13.43 -23.88 -3.10
N THR A 682 13.69 -24.80 -4.02
CA THR A 682 13.50 -26.23 -3.81
C THR A 682 14.85 -26.91 -3.65
N ASN A 683 14.88 -28.12 -3.09
CA ASN A 683 16.11 -28.94 -3.04
C ASN A 683 16.74 -29.16 -4.43
N ARG A 684 15.94 -29.08 -5.52
CA ARG A 684 16.43 -29.21 -6.90
C ARG A 684 17.11 -27.96 -7.43
N THR A 685 16.75 -26.79 -6.91
CA THR A 685 17.30 -25.50 -7.35
C THR A 685 18.50 -25.05 -6.52
N LEU A 686 18.73 -25.65 -5.35
CA LEU A 686 19.92 -25.38 -4.55
C LEU A 686 21.17 -25.87 -5.29
N LYS A 687 22.21 -25.04 -5.26
CA LYS A 687 23.52 -25.41 -5.79
C LYS A 687 24.31 -26.09 -4.68
N ALA A 688 24.96 -27.20 -5.00
CA ALA A 688 26.03 -27.70 -4.15
C ALA A 688 27.14 -26.65 -4.18
N TYR A 689 27.61 -26.21 -3.02
CA TYR A 689 28.71 -25.24 -2.95
C TYR A 689 29.99 -25.95 -3.39
N SER A 690 30.48 -25.62 -4.57
CA SER A 690 31.74 -26.13 -5.10
C SER A 690 32.89 -25.28 -4.56
N THR A 691 33.61 -25.82 -3.58
CA THR A 691 34.86 -25.24 -3.03
C THR A 691 36.04 -25.40 -3.96
#